data_AF-A0A6P8WBW7-F1
#
_entry.id   AF-A0A6P8WBW7-F1
#
_cell.length_a   1.000
_cell.length_b   1.000
_cell.length_c   1.000
_cell.angle_alpha   90.00
_cell.angle_beta   90.00
_cell.angle_gamma   90.00
#
_symmetry.space_group_name_H-M   'P 1'
#
loop_
_entity.id
_entity.type
_entity.pdbx_description
1 polymer ?
#
loop_
_entity_poly.entity_id
_entity_poly.type
_entity_poly.pdbx_seq_one_letter_code
_entity_poly.pdbx_strand_id
1 'polypeptide(L)'
;MSDNQSWNSSGSEEDVEPRDESGHLIGIVDLSGVLSKWTNYIHGWQDRWVVLKNNTLSYYKSQDETEYGCRGSLCLSKAVITPHEFDECRLDITVNDSVWYLRAADPEHRHQWIDSVELHRSIKEGRREKGGIQGTIFISPPLADSGYGSESSLRRHGSMLSLTSATSGFSATSTSSFKKGHSLKEKLAEMETFRDILCRQVDTLQKYFDGCSDAVSKDELQRDRIVEDDEDDFPNTRTDGEFLHNNNGSKEKLFQALSPKGIDFKGEAITFKATTAGILATLSHCIDLMVKREDSWQKRLDKEMEKRRRIEEGYKSALNELKIKSHFGGPDYEEGPNSLINEDEFFDAVEAALDRQDKIEEQSHTEKTRMQRSSPVPPGDVYSTIGTHRFANKTHSQSTPALIVSVPHEVHRFSAEVEEMVQNHMTYSLQDVGGDANWQLVVEEGEMKVYRREVEENGIVLDPLKATHSVKGVTGHEVCHYFWDTAYRNDWETTIENFNVVENLSENAAIVYQTHKRVWPASQRDVLYLSAMRKIMANNENDPDTWLVCNFSVDHDDAQPSNKCVRAKINIGMICQTLVSPPEGDKEISRDNIMCKITYVANVNPGGWAPASVLRAVAKREYPKFLKRFTSYVQEKTAGKPILF
;
A
#
# COMPACT_ATOMS: atom_id res chain seq x y z
N MET A 1 24.39 -62.93 47.73
CA MET A 1 24.41 -64.37 47.40
C MET A 1 23.45 -64.55 46.25
N SER A 2 23.95 -64.39 45.02
CA SER A 2 24.42 -65.50 44.17
C SER A 2 23.29 -65.81 43.20
N ASP A 3 23.40 -65.35 41.95
CA ASP A 3 24.03 -66.09 40.83
C ASP A 3 23.00 -67.04 40.20
N ASN A 4 22.94 -67.33 38.91
CA ASN A 4 23.53 -66.85 37.66
C ASN A 4 22.99 -67.84 36.60
N GLN A 5 22.97 -67.44 35.32
CA GLN A 5 23.20 -68.31 34.14
C GLN A 5 22.13 -69.38 33.79
N SER A 6 21.87 -69.76 32.54
CA SER A 6 22.48 -69.58 31.21
C SER A 6 21.39 -69.86 30.14
N TRP A 7 21.50 -69.52 28.85
CA TRP A 7 22.32 -70.19 27.82
C TRP A 7 22.47 -69.32 26.56
N ASN A 8 23.61 -69.54 25.88
CA ASN A 8 24.22 -68.79 24.78
C ASN A 8 23.69 -69.10 23.36
N SER A 9 23.79 -68.06 22.51
CA SER A 9 24.36 -67.93 21.14
C SER A 9 24.25 -69.00 20.04
N SER A 10 23.86 -68.53 18.85
CA SER A 10 24.53 -68.74 17.53
C SER A 10 23.90 -67.75 16.51
N GLY A 11 24.58 -66.69 16.02
CA GLY A 11 25.35 -66.62 14.73
C GLY A 11 24.40 -66.58 13.53
N SER A 12 24.37 -65.68 12.54
CA SER A 12 25.26 -64.72 11.85
C SER A 12 24.31 -63.79 11.02
N GLU A 13 24.58 -62.56 10.57
CA GLU A 13 25.62 -62.06 9.65
C GLU A 13 25.65 -60.52 9.77
N GLU A 14 26.84 -59.95 9.57
CA GLU A 14 27.13 -58.53 9.56
C GLU A 14 26.71 -57.91 8.21
N ASP A 15 25.85 -56.89 8.22
CA ASP A 15 25.77 -55.89 7.14
C ASP A 15 26.21 -54.55 7.73
N VAL A 16 27.47 -54.22 7.47
CA VAL A 16 28.06 -52.90 7.70
C VAL A 16 28.00 -52.16 6.36
N GLU A 17 27.19 -51.12 6.28
CA GLU A 17 27.23 -50.08 5.25
C GLU A 17 27.02 -48.71 5.92
N PRO A 18 27.58 -47.63 5.35
CA PRO A 18 28.52 -46.77 6.07
C PRO A 18 27.88 -45.55 6.73
N ARG A 19 28.53 -45.07 7.80
CA ARG A 19 28.36 -43.70 8.28
C ARG A 19 28.77 -42.75 7.15
N ASP A 20 27.79 -42.04 6.60
CA ASP A 20 28.03 -40.86 5.75
C ASP A 20 28.68 -39.75 6.59
N GLU A 21 30.01 -39.78 6.65
CA GLU A 21 30.83 -38.60 6.89
C GLU A 21 30.62 -37.61 5.73
N SER A 22 29.57 -36.79 5.85
CA SER A 22 29.39 -35.62 4.99
C SER A 22 30.26 -34.46 5.50
N GLY A 23 31.51 -34.49 5.03
CA GLY A 23 32.51 -33.42 4.95
C GLY A 23 32.30 -32.15 5.77
N HIS A 24 32.91 -32.09 6.96
CA HIS A 24 33.28 -30.81 7.56
C HIS A 24 34.23 -30.07 6.61
N LEU A 25 33.80 -28.91 6.12
CA LEU A 25 34.67 -27.99 5.40
C LEU A 25 35.77 -27.55 6.39
N ILE A 26 37.01 -27.91 6.07
CA ILE A 26 38.20 -27.59 6.85
C ILE A 26 38.26 -26.07 7.10
N GLY A 27 38.13 -25.66 8.37
CA GLY A 27 38.63 -24.39 8.88
C GLY A 27 37.64 -23.25 9.16
N ILE A 28 36.32 -23.45 9.11
CA ILE A 28 35.36 -22.37 9.42
C ILE A 28 34.66 -22.69 10.74
N VAL A 29 34.81 -21.79 11.71
CA VAL A 29 34.13 -21.89 13.00
C VAL A 29 32.69 -21.40 12.80
N ASP A 30 31.71 -22.27 13.08
CA ASP A 30 30.31 -21.88 13.19
C ASP A 30 30.20 -20.79 14.28
N LEU A 31 29.61 -19.65 13.96
CA LEU A 31 29.40 -18.57 14.93
C LEU A 31 27.95 -18.60 15.39
N SER A 32 27.74 -18.69 16.70
CA SER A 32 26.42 -18.58 17.29
C SER A 32 26.44 -17.68 18.51
N GLY A 33 25.41 -16.87 18.68
CA GLY A 33 25.32 -15.96 19.81
C GLY A 33 24.02 -15.17 19.81
N VAL A 34 23.79 -14.43 20.89
CA VAL A 34 22.65 -13.52 20.97
C VAL A 34 22.99 -12.22 20.26
N LEU A 35 22.13 -11.83 19.32
CA LEU A 35 22.12 -10.49 18.73
C LEU A 35 20.75 -9.88 18.97
N SER A 36 20.72 -8.58 19.24
CA SER A 36 19.46 -7.86 19.24
C SER A 36 19.08 -7.64 17.77
N LYS A 37 18.05 -8.34 17.30
CA LYS A 37 17.50 -8.19 15.95
C LYS A 37 16.32 -7.25 15.99
N TRP A 38 16.27 -6.30 15.06
CA TRP A 38 15.04 -5.56 14.82
C TRP A 38 14.01 -6.52 14.22
N THR A 39 12.91 -6.72 14.92
CA THR A 39 11.85 -7.62 14.46
C THR A 39 10.70 -6.88 13.82
N ASN A 40 10.20 -5.82 14.45
CA ASN A 40 9.15 -4.94 13.93
C ASN A 40 9.02 -3.71 14.84
N TYR A 41 8.17 -2.76 14.47
CA TYR A 41 7.96 -1.51 15.23
C TYR A 41 7.32 -1.71 16.61
N ILE A 42 6.63 -2.83 16.83
CA ILE A 42 5.95 -3.12 18.11
C ILE A 42 6.90 -3.72 19.14
N HIS A 43 7.82 -4.59 18.69
CA HIS A 43 8.79 -5.27 19.56
C HIS A 43 10.16 -4.58 19.53
N GLY A 44 10.41 -3.74 18.54
CA GLY A 44 11.68 -3.08 18.32
C GLY A 44 12.84 -4.07 18.20
N TRP A 45 13.91 -3.78 18.93
CA TRP A 45 15.08 -4.64 19.08
C TRP A 45 14.77 -5.77 20.06
N GLN A 46 14.97 -7.01 19.63
CA GLN A 46 14.72 -8.19 20.43
C GLN A 46 15.91 -9.13 20.38
N ASP A 47 16.28 -9.70 21.51
CA ASP A 47 17.32 -10.70 21.57
C ASP A 47 16.89 -11.95 20.81
N ARG A 48 17.73 -12.36 19.87
CA ARG A 48 17.55 -13.56 19.07
C ARG A 48 18.83 -14.36 19.12
N TRP A 49 18.68 -15.67 19.25
CA TRP A 49 19.79 -16.58 19.08
C TRP A 49 20.07 -16.70 17.59
N VAL A 50 21.20 -16.15 17.15
CA VAL A 50 21.61 -16.14 15.74
C VAL A 50 22.69 -17.20 15.54
N VAL A 51 22.56 -17.96 14.46
CA VAL A 51 23.48 -19.04 14.09
C VAL A 51 23.91 -18.83 12.65
N LEU A 52 25.22 -18.65 12.47
CA LEU A 52 25.90 -18.62 11.19
C LEU A 52 26.57 -19.97 10.95
N LYS A 53 26.04 -20.71 9.97
CA LYS A 53 26.52 -22.04 9.60
C LYS A 53 26.32 -22.30 8.12
N ASN A 54 27.30 -22.91 7.46
CA ASN A 54 27.17 -23.35 6.06
C ASN A 54 26.65 -22.26 5.10
N ASN A 55 27.21 -21.05 5.17
CA ASN A 55 26.81 -19.90 4.34
C ASN A 55 25.33 -19.48 4.52
N THR A 56 24.75 -19.85 5.65
CA THR A 56 23.37 -19.55 6.04
C THR A 56 23.38 -18.86 7.39
N LEU A 57 22.73 -17.69 7.46
CA LEU A 57 22.49 -16.99 8.71
C LEU A 57 21.04 -17.23 9.13
N SER A 58 20.84 -17.88 10.27
CA SER A 58 19.53 -18.24 10.78
C SER A 58 19.32 -17.65 12.17
N TYR A 59 18.08 -17.38 12.55
CA TYR A 59 17.77 -16.91 13.89
C TYR A 59 16.60 -17.65 14.52
N TYR A 60 16.64 -17.72 15.85
CA TYR A 60 15.71 -18.41 16.72
C TYR A 60 15.27 -17.47 17.85
N LYS A 61 14.13 -17.78 18.47
CA LYS A 61 13.61 -16.97 19.58
C LYS A 61 14.52 -17.03 20.80
N SER A 62 15.10 -18.19 21.10
CA SER A 62 16.14 -18.40 22.10
C SER A 62 17.01 -19.60 21.71
N GLN A 63 18.11 -19.82 22.44
CA GLN A 63 18.99 -20.97 22.24
C GLN A 63 18.26 -22.30 22.50
N ASP A 64 17.43 -22.33 23.55
CA ASP A 64 16.65 -23.52 23.96
C ASP A 64 15.54 -23.88 22.96
N GLU A 65 15.09 -22.91 22.14
CA GLU A 65 14.04 -23.13 21.15
C GLU A 65 14.58 -23.55 19.77
N THR A 66 15.86 -23.91 19.65
CA THR A 66 16.47 -24.33 18.38
C THR A 66 15.86 -25.62 17.81
N GLU A 67 15.29 -26.48 18.66
CA GLU A 67 14.62 -27.73 18.28
C GLU A 67 13.25 -27.52 17.61
N TYR A 68 12.62 -26.35 17.80
CA TYR A 68 11.29 -26.02 17.24
C TYR A 68 11.36 -25.39 15.85
N GLY A 69 12.55 -25.28 15.26
CA GLY A 69 12.78 -24.71 13.93
C GLY A 69 13.15 -23.22 13.96
N CYS A 70 13.82 -22.76 12.88
CA CYS A 70 14.26 -21.37 12.77
C CYS A 70 13.10 -20.43 12.43
N ARG A 71 13.15 -19.20 12.97
CA ARG A 71 12.18 -18.13 12.67
C ARG A 71 12.47 -17.42 11.36
N GLY A 72 13.73 -17.43 10.93
CA GLY A 72 14.14 -16.94 9.63
C GLY A 72 15.53 -17.41 9.28
N SER A 73 15.81 -17.45 7.99
CA SER A 73 17.07 -17.93 7.43
C SER A 73 17.42 -17.15 6.17
N LEU A 74 18.67 -16.69 6.06
CA LEU A 74 19.22 -15.97 4.91
C LEU A 74 20.40 -16.72 4.34
N CYS A 75 20.39 -16.93 3.02
CA CYS A 75 21.54 -17.42 2.28
C CYS A 75 22.48 -16.27 1.97
N LEU A 76 23.73 -16.34 2.43
CA LEU A 76 24.68 -15.24 2.36
C LEU A 76 25.32 -15.05 0.97
N SER A 77 24.99 -15.90 -0.01
CA SER A 77 25.63 -15.91 -1.35
C SER A 77 25.58 -14.56 -2.08
N LYS A 78 24.60 -13.69 -1.77
CA LYS A 78 24.45 -12.34 -2.32
C LYS A 78 24.22 -11.29 -1.24
N ALA A 79 24.58 -11.58 0.00
CA ALA A 79 24.35 -10.68 1.12
C ALA A 79 25.23 -9.45 1.02
N VAL A 80 24.67 -8.25 1.14
CA VAL A 80 25.41 -7.00 1.35
C VAL A 80 25.38 -6.71 2.85
N ILE A 81 26.56 -6.49 3.44
CA ILE A 81 26.71 -6.17 4.85
C ILE A 81 27.07 -4.70 4.95
N THR A 82 26.29 -3.93 5.71
CA THR A 82 26.48 -2.49 5.86
C THR A 82 26.60 -2.17 7.36
N PRO A 83 27.78 -1.74 7.84
CA PRO A 83 27.91 -1.20 9.19
C PRO A 83 27.16 0.14 9.29
N HIS A 84 26.49 0.40 10.41
CA HIS A 84 25.76 1.65 10.59
C HIS A 84 26.72 2.82 10.91
N GLU A 85 26.53 3.97 10.27
CA GLU A 85 27.45 5.12 10.34
C GLU A 85 27.54 5.76 11.74
N PHE A 86 26.46 5.71 12.51
CA PHE A 86 26.36 6.37 13.83
C PHE A 86 26.19 5.42 15.02
N ASP A 87 25.92 4.14 14.75
CA ASP A 87 25.64 3.15 15.79
C ASP A 87 26.74 2.10 15.73
N GLU A 88 27.70 2.24 16.64
CA GLU A 88 28.93 1.42 16.68
C GLU A 88 28.65 -0.07 16.98
N CYS A 89 27.42 -0.43 17.36
CA CYS A 89 27.01 -1.80 17.63
C CYS A 89 26.13 -2.40 16.53
N ARG A 90 25.65 -1.60 15.56
CA ARG A 90 24.69 -2.04 14.54
C ARG A 90 25.35 -2.44 13.21
N LEU A 91 24.86 -3.55 12.66
CA LEU A 91 25.12 -4.02 11.30
C LEU A 91 23.81 -4.39 10.60
N ASP A 92 23.74 -4.13 9.30
CA ASP A 92 22.58 -4.42 8.47
C ASP A 92 22.99 -5.43 7.39
N ILE A 93 22.20 -6.49 7.21
CA ILE A 93 22.44 -7.55 6.23
C ILE A 93 21.29 -7.58 5.22
N THR A 94 21.60 -7.28 3.96
CA THR A 94 20.62 -7.21 2.87
C THR A 94 20.83 -8.34 1.87
N VAL A 95 19.79 -9.12 1.57
CA VAL A 95 19.79 -10.15 0.53
C VAL A 95 18.56 -9.97 -0.35
N ASN A 96 18.76 -9.60 -1.63
CA ASN A 96 17.67 -9.21 -2.53
C ASN A 96 16.82 -8.08 -1.89
N ASP A 97 15.53 -8.31 -1.65
CA ASP A 97 14.59 -7.36 -1.03
C ASP A 97 14.46 -7.55 0.50
N SER A 98 15.20 -8.48 1.11
CA SER A 98 15.16 -8.73 2.56
C SER A 98 16.30 -8.01 3.27
N VAL A 99 15.99 -7.26 4.33
CA VAL A 99 16.97 -6.56 5.17
C VAL A 99 16.83 -7.00 6.62
N TRP A 100 17.93 -7.44 7.23
CA TRP A 100 18.01 -7.74 8.66
C TRP A 100 18.86 -6.69 9.36
N TYR A 101 18.24 -5.97 10.30
CA TYR A 101 18.93 -5.04 11.19
C TYR A 101 19.33 -5.78 12.46
N LEU A 102 20.61 -5.78 12.79
CA LEU A 102 21.20 -6.51 13.91
C LEU A 102 22.08 -5.58 14.75
N ARG A 103 22.06 -5.77 16.07
CA ARG A 103 22.94 -5.10 17.04
C ARG A 103 23.69 -6.15 17.85
N ALA A 104 25.00 -5.99 17.92
CA ALA A 104 25.86 -6.76 18.81
C ALA A 104 25.90 -6.12 20.21
N ALA A 105 26.47 -6.83 21.19
CA ALA A 105 26.60 -6.35 22.56
C ALA A 105 27.55 -5.14 22.67
N ASP A 106 28.57 -5.10 21.83
CA ASP A 106 29.58 -4.05 21.77
C ASP A 106 30.19 -3.96 20.35
N PRO A 107 31.01 -2.91 20.08
CA PRO A 107 31.64 -2.74 18.79
C PRO A 107 32.59 -3.89 18.42
N GLU A 108 33.29 -4.52 19.37
CA GLU A 108 34.18 -5.64 19.08
C GLU A 108 33.40 -6.85 18.55
N HIS A 109 32.31 -7.22 19.21
CA HIS A 109 31.41 -8.29 18.75
C HIS A 109 30.75 -7.94 17.42
N ARG A 110 30.41 -6.67 17.17
CA ARG A 110 29.92 -6.25 15.84
C ARG A 110 30.93 -6.58 14.76
N HIS A 111 32.21 -6.22 14.94
CA HIS A 111 33.26 -6.53 13.97
C HIS A 111 33.45 -8.05 13.81
N GLN A 112 33.43 -8.81 14.91
CA GLN A 112 33.50 -10.27 14.85
C GLN A 112 32.38 -10.89 14.01
N TRP A 113 31.14 -10.39 14.15
CA TRP A 113 30.01 -10.83 13.35
C TRP A 113 30.15 -10.45 11.87
N ILE A 114 30.57 -9.22 11.57
CA ILE A 114 30.82 -8.78 10.20
C ILE A 114 31.88 -9.65 9.54
N ASP A 115 33.05 -9.80 10.16
CA ASP A 115 34.17 -10.59 9.64
C ASP A 115 33.76 -12.04 9.37
N SER A 116 32.99 -12.64 10.29
CA SER A 116 32.54 -14.02 10.18
C SER A 116 31.52 -14.20 9.04
N VAL A 117 30.58 -13.25 8.88
CA VAL A 117 29.59 -13.25 7.80
C VAL A 117 30.26 -13.05 6.44
N GLU A 118 31.22 -12.13 6.35
CA GLU A 118 32.01 -11.89 5.13
C GLU A 118 32.88 -13.10 4.75
N LEU A 119 33.52 -13.73 5.73
CA LEU A 119 34.27 -14.96 5.53
C LEU A 119 33.36 -16.05 4.94
N HIS A 120 32.19 -16.30 5.55
CA HIS A 120 31.23 -17.29 5.05
C HIS A 120 30.72 -16.98 3.63
N ARG A 121 30.50 -15.70 3.31
CA ARG A 121 30.10 -15.24 1.98
C ARG A 121 31.18 -15.50 0.92
N SER A 122 32.44 -15.17 1.22
CA SER A 122 33.56 -15.22 0.25
C SER A 122 33.95 -16.64 -0.19
N ILE A 123 33.71 -17.65 0.64
CA ILE A 123 34.14 -19.03 0.40
C ILE A 123 33.40 -19.69 -0.78
N LYS A 124 32.18 -19.24 -1.09
CA LYS A 124 31.44 -19.76 -2.26
C LYS A 124 31.83 -19.05 -3.56
N GLU A 125 32.21 -17.77 -3.49
CA GLU A 125 32.73 -17.02 -4.63
C GLU A 125 34.13 -17.52 -5.04
N GLY A 126 34.99 -17.82 -4.07
CA GLY A 126 36.34 -18.38 -4.31
C GLY A 126 36.37 -19.79 -4.94
N ARG A 127 35.25 -20.53 -4.95
CA ARG A 127 35.17 -21.84 -5.64
C ARG A 127 34.88 -21.74 -7.14
N ARG A 128 34.62 -20.54 -7.68
CA ARG A 128 34.44 -20.33 -9.13
C ARG A 128 35.71 -19.91 -9.88
N GLU A 129 36.76 -19.46 -9.19
CA GLU A 129 38.03 -19.13 -9.83
C GLU A 129 39.16 -20.08 -9.40
N LYS A 130 39.38 -21.07 -10.29
CA LYS A 130 40.59 -21.87 -10.53
C LYS A 130 41.17 -22.69 -9.36
N GLY A 131 41.11 -24.01 -9.54
CA GLY A 131 42.18 -24.88 -9.08
C GLY A 131 43.53 -24.42 -9.65
N GLY A 132 44.50 -24.18 -8.77
CA GLY A 132 45.85 -23.81 -9.16
C GLY A 132 46.64 -23.02 -8.11
N ILE A 133 47.09 -23.71 -7.07
CA ILE A 133 48.40 -23.55 -6.38
C ILE A 133 48.81 -22.17 -5.82
N GLN A 134 48.93 -22.15 -4.49
CA GLN A 134 49.79 -21.36 -3.58
C GLN A 134 49.72 -19.83 -3.56
N GLY A 135 49.45 -19.32 -2.35
CA GLY A 135 50.35 -18.34 -1.71
C GLY A 135 49.81 -16.92 -1.55
N THR A 136 49.82 -16.47 -0.29
CA THR A 136 49.84 -15.08 0.19
C THR A 136 48.57 -14.23 0.12
N ILE A 137 48.06 -13.92 1.33
CA ILE A 137 47.03 -12.92 1.63
C ILE A 137 47.65 -11.54 1.46
N PHE A 138 47.12 -10.73 0.54
CA PHE A 138 47.38 -9.29 0.46
C PHE A 138 46.07 -8.53 0.74
N ILE A 139 46.09 -7.75 1.82
CA ILE A 139 45.07 -6.76 2.15
C ILE A 139 45.36 -5.51 1.31
N SER A 140 44.39 -5.02 0.55
CA SER A 140 44.46 -3.73 -0.15
C SER A 140 43.29 -2.83 0.30
N PRO A 141 43.53 -1.56 0.67
CA PRO A 141 42.50 -0.62 1.14
C PRO A 141 41.74 0.04 -0.04
N PRO A 142 40.59 0.70 0.21
CA PRO A 142 39.72 1.21 -0.84
C PRO A 142 40.21 2.56 -1.37
N LEU A 143 40.25 2.71 -2.69
CA LEU A 143 40.36 4.00 -3.37
C LEU A 143 39.15 4.18 -4.29
N ALA A 144 38.55 5.36 -4.16
CA ALA A 144 37.61 5.94 -5.11
C ALA A 144 38.25 6.07 -6.50
N ASP A 145 37.50 5.83 -7.58
CA ASP A 145 36.90 6.90 -8.38
C ASP A 145 36.09 6.32 -9.58
N SER A 146 35.20 7.19 -10.06
CA SER A 146 34.43 7.25 -11.30
C SER A 146 34.74 6.35 -12.51
N GLY A 147 33.67 6.05 -13.27
CA GLY A 147 33.63 6.46 -14.69
C GLY A 147 33.54 5.37 -15.76
N TYR A 148 32.43 5.40 -16.52
CA TYR A 148 32.30 5.10 -17.96
C TYR A 148 32.27 3.64 -18.48
N GLY A 149 31.16 3.30 -19.16
CA GLY A 149 31.21 2.88 -20.57
C GLY A 149 31.07 1.39 -20.94
N SER A 150 29.84 1.01 -21.27
CA SER A 150 29.37 0.26 -22.47
C SER A 150 29.93 -1.10 -22.94
N GLU A 151 28.95 -2.00 -23.13
CA GLU A 151 28.72 -2.95 -24.25
C GLU A 151 29.68 -4.12 -24.55
N SER A 152 29.17 -5.36 -24.43
CA SER A 152 28.61 -6.16 -25.54
C SER A 152 28.81 -7.69 -25.40
N SER A 153 27.74 -8.41 -25.76
CA SER A 153 27.71 -9.72 -26.42
C SER A 153 28.23 -10.98 -25.69
N LEU A 154 27.32 -11.94 -25.44
CA LEU A 154 27.10 -13.04 -26.38
C LEU A 154 25.80 -13.81 -26.12
N ARG A 155 25.10 -14.08 -27.23
CA ARG A 155 23.86 -14.85 -27.40
C ARG A 155 24.08 -16.35 -27.20
N ARG A 156 23.04 -17.11 -26.82
CA ARG A 156 22.34 -18.09 -27.69
C ARG A 156 21.31 -19.00 -26.98
N HIS A 157 20.20 -19.19 -27.71
CA HIS A 157 19.15 -20.23 -27.69
C HIS A 157 18.26 -20.38 -26.44
N GLY A 158 16.94 -20.43 -26.51
CA GLY A 158 16.01 -20.49 -27.64
C GLY A 158 14.88 -21.47 -27.33
N SER A 159 13.62 -21.03 -27.29
CA SER A 159 12.42 -21.79 -27.68
C SER A 159 11.19 -20.88 -27.70
N MET A 160 10.47 -20.93 -28.81
CA MET A 160 9.26 -20.18 -29.12
C MET A 160 8.01 -21.08 -29.05
N LEU A 161 6.85 -20.42 -28.93
CA LEU A 161 5.49 -20.79 -29.37
C LEU A 161 4.58 -21.58 -28.41
N SER A 162 3.53 -20.90 -27.94
CA SER A 162 2.15 -21.26 -28.32
C SER A 162 1.19 -20.06 -28.27
N LEU A 163 0.21 -20.12 -29.16
CA LEU A 163 -0.63 -19.08 -29.74
C LEU A 163 -2.05 -19.09 -29.13
N THR A 164 -2.64 -17.88 -28.98
CA THR A 164 -4.05 -17.49 -29.27
C THR A 164 -5.20 -18.28 -28.61
N SER A 165 -6.23 -17.69 -27.98
CA SER A 165 -7.15 -16.69 -28.56
C SER A 165 -8.13 -16.09 -27.54
N ALA A 166 -8.34 -14.77 -27.66
CA ALA A 166 -9.63 -14.03 -27.75
C ALA A 166 -10.73 -14.16 -26.67
N THR A 167 -11.05 -13.00 -26.04
CA THR A 167 -12.39 -12.41 -26.03
C THR A 167 -12.31 -10.88 -26.07
N SER A 168 -13.23 -10.27 -26.80
CA SER A 168 -13.15 -8.96 -27.46
C SER A 168 -14.20 -7.96 -26.97
N GLY A 169 -13.89 -6.65 -27.10
CA GLY A 169 -14.83 -5.62 -27.60
C GLY A 169 -15.12 -4.44 -26.68
N PHE A 170 -14.57 -3.24 -26.97
CA PHE A 170 -15.26 -2.14 -27.69
C PHE A 170 -14.42 -0.83 -27.70
N SER A 171 -14.10 -0.40 -28.93
CA SER A 171 -14.02 0.96 -29.49
C SER A 171 -13.35 2.15 -28.75
N ALA A 172 -12.27 2.67 -29.35
CA ALA A 172 -12.07 4.10 -29.53
C ALA A 172 -11.33 4.38 -30.85
N THR A 173 -12.05 5.00 -31.78
CA THR A 173 -11.54 5.65 -32.99
C THR A 173 -10.69 6.88 -32.66
N SER A 174 -9.72 7.15 -33.54
CA SER A 174 -9.07 8.45 -33.79
C SER A 174 -7.92 8.88 -32.87
N THR A 175 -6.68 8.66 -33.33
CA THR A 175 -5.59 9.67 -33.49
C THR A 175 -4.28 8.98 -33.87
N SER A 176 -4.26 8.37 -35.06
CA SER A 176 -3.00 7.98 -35.70
C SER A 176 -2.41 9.17 -36.46
N SER A 177 -1.41 9.87 -35.92
CA SER A 177 -0.43 10.66 -36.70
C SER A 177 0.65 11.29 -35.79
N PHE A 178 1.66 10.52 -35.38
CA PHE A 178 3.03 11.03 -35.17
C PHE A 178 4.02 9.87 -35.37
N LYS A 179 4.14 9.41 -36.62
CA LYS A 179 5.33 8.68 -37.06
C LYS A 179 6.45 9.71 -37.19
N LYS A 180 7.61 9.43 -36.57
CA LYS A 180 8.91 10.12 -36.70
C LYS A 180 8.91 11.28 -37.73
N GLY A 181 8.63 12.49 -37.24
CA GLY A 181 8.83 13.70 -38.03
C GLY A 181 10.31 13.99 -38.15
N HIS A 182 10.81 14.07 -39.37
CA HIS A 182 12.09 14.70 -39.67
C HIS A 182 12.09 16.14 -39.13
N SER A 183 13.20 16.59 -38.54
CA SER A 183 13.28 17.97 -38.04
C SER A 183 13.10 18.95 -39.20
N LEU A 184 12.42 20.08 -38.97
CA LEU A 184 12.25 21.14 -39.99
C LEU A 184 13.61 21.57 -40.56
N LYS A 185 14.65 21.57 -39.72
CA LYS A 185 16.05 21.78 -40.07
C LYS A 185 16.59 20.83 -41.13
N GLU A 186 16.30 19.53 -41.01
CA GLU A 186 16.67 18.55 -42.04
C GLU A 186 15.97 18.87 -43.37
N LYS A 187 14.68 19.24 -43.30
CA LYS A 187 13.91 19.60 -44.50
C LYS A 187 14.39 20.90 -45.13
N LEU A 188 14.86 21.87 -44.34
CA LEU A 188 15.46 23.09 -44.86
C LEU A 188 16.82 22.83 -45.52
N ALA A 189 17.67 22.00 -44.92
CA ALA A 189 18.93 21.59 -45.53
C ALA A 189 18.73 20.81 -46.84
N GLU A 190 17.71 19.94 -46.90
CA GLU A 190 17.30 19.28 -48.14
C GLU A 190 16.85 20.32 -49.19
N MET A 191 16.02 21.30 -48.82
CA MET A 191 15.54 22.35 -49.73
C MET A 191 16.67 23.24 -50.27
N GLU A 192 17.67 23.58 -49.45
CA GLU A 192 18.87 24.30 -49.89
C GLU A 192 19.68 23.45 -50.89
N THR A 193 19.84 22.16 -50.62
CA THR A 193 20.51 21.23 -51.55
C THR A 193 19.77 21.15 -52.89
N PHE A 194 18.43 21.09 -52.87
CA PHE A 194 17.62 21.10 -54.09
C PHE A 194 17.76 22.41 -54.87
N ARG A 195 17.78 23.55 -54.18
CA ARG A 195 18.04 24.85 -54.79
C ARG A 195 19.39 24.86 -55.51
N ASP A 196 20.44 24.36 -54.88
CA ASP A 196 21.78 24.34 -55.48
C ASP A 196 21.86 23.41 -56.71
N ILE A 197 21.16 22.28 -56.67
CA ILE A 197 21.03 21.39 -57.84
C ILE A 197 20.28 22.11 -58.97
N LEU A 198 19.18 22.78 -58.65
CA LEU A 198 18.40 23.56 -59.63
C LEU A 198 19.24 24.69 -60.24
N CYS A 199 20.02 25.42 -59.45
CA CYS A 199 20.95 26.44 -59.96
C CYS A 199 21.92 25.84 -60.99
N ARG A 200 22.55 24.70 -60.69
CA ARG A 200 23.48 24.04 -61.62
C ARG A 200 22.79 23.54 -62.89
N GLN A 201 21.56 23.04 -62.78
CA GLN A 201 20.77 22.61 -63.93
C GLN A 201 20.36 23.78 -64.81
N VAL A 202 19.95 24.90 -64.21
CA VAL A 202 19.65 26.16 -64.91
C VAL A 202 20.89 26.68 -65.63
N ASP A 203 22.06 26.70 -64.98
CA ASP A 203 23.32 27.12 -65.61
C ASP A 203 23.71 26.23 -66.80
N THR A 204 23.48 24.92 -66.67
CA THR A 204 23.77 23.96 -67.76
C THR A 204 22.83 24.18 -68.94
N LEU A 205 21.55 24.39 -68.68
CA LEU A 205 20.56 24.64 -69.73
C LEU A 205 20.76 26.02 -70.37
N GLN A 206 21.14 27.03 -69.59
CA GLN A 206 21.51 28.36 -70.09
C GLN A 206 22.72 28.27 -71.03
N LYS A 207 23.77 27.50 -70.66
CA LYS A 207 24.92 27.25 -71.56
C LYS A 207 24.52 26.59 -72.87
N TYR A 208 23.52 25.70 -72.86
CA TYR A 208 22.98 25.10 -74.09
C TYR A 208 22.26 26.14 -74.95
N PHE A 209 21.40 26.98 -74.34
CA PHE A 209 20.73 28.06 -75.05
C PHE A 209 21.72 29.09 -75.63
N ASP A 210 22.74 29.48 -74.85
CA ASP A 210 23.79 30.40 -75.27
C ASP A 210 24.63 29.78 -76.40
N GLY A 211 24.99 28.50 -76.32
CA GLY A 211 25.72 27.78 -77.37
C GLY A 211 24.93 27.63 -78.68
N CYS A 212 23.61 27.41 -78.60
CA CYS A 212 22.72 27.42 -79.76
C CYS A 212 22.60 28.83 -80.37
N SER A 213 22.49 29.87 -79.55
CA SER A 213 22.51 31.28 -80.01
C SER A 213 23.82 31.65 -80.72
N ASP A 214 24.96 31.23 -80.18
CA ASP A 214 26.28 31.47 -80.77
C ASP A 214 26.49 30.71 -82.09
N ALA A 215 25.95 29.49 -82.20
CA ALA A 215 25.99 28.71 -83.44
C ALA A 215 25.15 29.37 -84.56
N VAL A 216 23.98 29.91 -84.23
CA VAL A 216 23.15 30.69 -85.17
C VAL A 216 23.86 31.99 -85.58
N SER A 217 24.54 32.67 -84.64
CA SER A 217 25.30 33.90 -84.93
C SER A 217 26.56 33.66 -85.79
N LYS A 218 27.20 32.49 -85.66
CA LYS A 218 28.35 32.09 -86.50
C LYS A 218 27.92 31.66 -87.91
N ASP A 219 26.76 31.01 -88.07
CA ASP A 219 26.23 30.62 -89.37
C ASP A 219 25.87 31.84 -90.24
N GLU A 220 25.38 32.94 -89.63
CA GLU A 220 25.20 34.23 -90.31
C GLU A 220 26.53 34.83 -90.80
N LEU A 221 27.60 34.80 -89.98
CA LEU A 221 28.92 35.33 -90.34
C LEU A 221 29.69 34.47 -91.36
N GLN A 222 29.40 33.17 -91.44
CA GLN A 222 30.08 32.24 -92.35
C GLN A 222 29.43 32.19 -93.73
N ARG A 223 28.12 32.45 -93.84
CA ARG A 223 27.45 32.66 -95.14
C ARG A 223 27.91 33.92 -95.86
N ASP A 224 28.33 34.95 -95.13
CA ASP A 224 28.92 36.17 -95.69
C ASP A 224 30.36 35.97 -96.23
N ARG A 225 31.04 34.85 -95.92
CA ARG A 225 32.45 34.59 -96.33
C ARG A 225 32.63 33.62 -97.49
N ILE A 226 31.59 32.95 -97.99
CA ILE A 226 31.70 31.88 -99.02
C ILE A 226 31.48 32.42 -100.45
N VAL A 227 31.49 33.74 -100.66
CA VAL A 227 31.32 34.34 -102.01
C VAL A 227 32.62 34.87 -102.62
N GLU A 228 33.77 34.79 -101.94
CA GLU A 228 35.04 35.25 -102.51
C GLU A 228 36.17 34.24 -102.27
N ASP A 229 36.55 33.53 -103.34
CA ASP A 229 37.89 33.51 -103.93
C ASP A 229 38.40 32.12 -104.34
N ASP A 230 39.05 32.11 -105.51
CA ASP A 230 39.21 31.03 -106.50
C ASP A 230 40.72 30.71 -106.71
N GLU A 231 41.02 29.57 -107.36
CA GLU A 231 42.25 29.20 -108.12
C GLU A 231 43.52 28.52 -107.49
N ASP A 232 43.87 27.40 -108.17
CA ASP A 232 45.18 26.90 -108.70
C ASP A 232 46.26 26.05 -107.96
N ASP A 233 46.39 24.80 -108.48
CA ASP A 233 47.56 24.05 -109.04
C ASP A 233 48.49 23.05 -108.24
N PHE A 234 48.85 21.97 -108.96
CA PHE A 234 49.45 20.62 -108.73
C PHE A 234 50.96 20.53 -108.28
N PRO A 235 51.67 19.36 -108.23
CA PRO A 235 51.45 18.03 -107.58
C PRO A 235 52.72 17.36 -106.94
N ASN A 236 52.59 16.26 -106.17
CA ASN A 236 53.28 14.95 -106.38
C ASN A 236 53.34 13.95 -105.18
N THR A 237 53.18 12.66 -105.55
CA THR A 237 53.81 11.40 -105.07
C THR A 237 53.66 10.86 -103.63
N ARG A 238 52.86 9.78 -103.54
CA ARG A 238 53.12 8.43 -102.94
C ARG A 238 54.15 8.29 -101.81
N THR A 239 53.75 7.63 -100.71
CA THR A 239 54.12 6.22 -100.41
C THR A 239 53.36 5.64 -99.22
N ASP A 240 53.01 4.35 -99.38
CA ASP A 240 52.26 3.45 -98.51
C ASP A 240 52.95 3.10 -97.18
N GLY A 241 52.13 2.66 -96.22
CA GLY A 241 52.57 1.99 -95.00
C GLY A 241 51.42 1.62 -94.06
N GLU A 242 50.58 0.69 -94.52
CA GLU A 242 49.51 0.01 -93.78
C GLU A 242 49.98 -0.60 -92.43
N PHE A 243 49.08 -0.68 -91.43
CA PHE A 243 48.39 -1.93 -91.06
C PHE A 243 47.53 -1.72 -89.79
N LEU A 244 46.20 -1.83 -90.01
CA LEU A 244 45.18 -2.64 -89.31
C LEU A 244 45.10 -2.61 -87.75
N HIS A 245 43.93 -2.58 -87.10
CA HIS A 245 42.72 -3.31 -87.46
C HIS A 245 41.49 -2.85 -86.64
N ASN A 246 40.33 -2.85 -87.33
CA ASN A 246 39.01 -3.37 -86.91
C ASN A 246 38.24 -2.74 -85.73
N ASN A 247 36.91 -2.63 -85.75
CA ASN A 247 35.93 -2.91 -86.80
C ASN A 247 34.58 -2.30 -86.41
N ASN A 248 33.84 -1.87 -87.44
CA ASN A 248 32.39 -1.96 -87.61
C ASN A 248 31.42 -1.31 -86.60
N GLY A 249 30.91 -0.13 -86.98
CA GLY A 249 29.79 -0.06 -87.94
C GLY A 249 28.37 -0.13 -87.37
N SER A 250 27.60 0.96 -87.50
CA SER A 250 26.60 1.09 -88.58
C SER A 250 25.51 2.14 -88.29
N LYS A 251 25.36 3.06 -89.25
CA LYS A 251 24.16 3.84 -89.65
C LYS A 251 23.78 5.10 -88.86
N GLU A 252 24.36 6.19 -89.34
CA GLU A 252 23.77 7.53 -89.42
C GLU A 252 22.53 7.58 -90.35
N LYS A 253 21.80 8.70 -90.19
CA LYS A 253 20.75 9.30 -91.04
C LYS A 253 19.30 9.11 -90.59
N LEU A 254 18.91 9.90 -89.59
CA LEU A 254 17.61 10.57 -89.62
C LEU A 254 17.65 11.80 -88.70
N PHE A 255 17.98 12.97 -89.26
CA PHE A 255 17.26 14.23 -89.08
C PHE A 255 17.93 15.27 -89.98
N GLN A 256 17.37 15.36 -91.18
CA GLN A 256 17.62 16.35 -92.20
C GLN A 256 16.92 17.65 -91.80
N ALA A 257 17.58 18.76 -92.12
CA ALA A 257 17.16 20.13 -91.89
C ALA A 257 15.66 20.38 -92.17
N LEU A 258 14.93 20.65 -91.10
CA LEU A 258 13.74 21.49 -91.14
C LEU A 258 14.15 22.81 -90.48
N SER A 259 14.37 23.84 -91.29
CA SER A 259 14.26 25.21 -90.82
C SER A 259 12.83 25.66 -91.09
N PRO A 260 11.98 25.76 -90.05
CA PRO A 260 10.87 26.68 -90.07
C PRO A 260 11.08 27.70 -88.96
N LYS A 261 11.38 28.93 -89.38
CA LYS A 261 10.80 30.16 -88.83
C LYS A 261 10.63 30.19 -87.30
N GLY A 262 11.57 30.88 -86.67
CA GLY A 262 11.22 31.86 -85.63
C GLY A 262 11.19 31.36 -84.19
N ILE A 263 12.09 30.44 -83.82
CA ILE A 263 12.49 30.34 -82.42
C ILE A 263 13.60 31.37 -82.23
N ASP A 264 13.24 32.51 -81.64
CA ASP A 264 14.23 33.50 -81.20
C ASP A 264 14.98 32.91 -80.02
N PHE A 265 15.96 32.04 -80.28
CA PHE A 265 16.76 31.38 -79.25
C PHE A 265 17.42 32.40 -78.32
N LYS A 266 17.72 33.60 -78.81
CA LYS A 266 18.28 34.69 -78.02
C LYS A 266 17.21 35.29 -77.09
N GLY A 267 16.01 35.59 -77.60
CA GLY A 267 14.87 36.04 -76.80
C GLY A 267 14.36 34.99 -75.81
N GLU A 268 14.35 33.71 -76.19
CA GLU A 268 14.02 32.58 -75.32
C GLU A 268 15.09 32.35 -74.26
N ALA A 269 16.38 32.45 -74.58
CA ALA A 269 17.47 32.41 -73.61
C ALA A 269 17.37 33.54 -72.58
N ILE A 270 17.06 34.76 -73.03
CA ILE A 270 16.87 35.92 -72.14
C ILE A 270 15.63 35.72 -71.25
N THR A 271 14.52 35.25 -71.82
CA THR A 271 13.27 34.99 -71.09
C THR A 271 13.44 33.85 -70.10
N PHE A 272 14.15 32.78 -70.48
CA PHE A 272 14.52 31.67 -69.61
C PHE A 272 15.40 32.15 -68.46
N LYS A 273 16.44 32.96 -68.73
CA LYS A 273 17.30 33.56 -67.72
C LYS A 273 16.52 34.44 -66.74
N ALA A 274 15.63 35.30 -67.25
CA ALA A 274 14.83 36.19 -66.42
C ALA A 274 13.83 35.42 -65.55
N THR A 275 13.15 34.42 -66.14
CA THR A 275 12.14 33.61 -65.43
C THR A 275 12.78 32.72 -64.37
N THR A 276 13.89 32.05 -64.70
CA THR A 276 14.63 31.21 -63.75
C THR A 276 15.25 32.04 -62.62
N ALA A 277 15.80 33.23 -62.92
CA ALA A 277 16.26 34.15 -61.88
C ALA A 277 15.12 34.57 -60.94
N GLY A 278 13.92 34.85 -61.45
CA GLY A 278 12.75 35.17 -60.64
C GLY A 278 12.28 34.01 -59.75
N ILE A 279 12.25 32.78 -60.29
CA ILE A 279 11.88 31.58 -59.53
C ILE A 279 12.91 31.28 -58.43
N LEU A 280 14.21 31.34 -58.75
CA LEU A 280 15.29 31.11 -57.79
C LEU A 280 15.31 32.17 -56.68
N ALA A 281 15.04 33.43 -57.01
CA ALA A 281 14.91 34.50 -56.03
C ALA A 281 13.72 34.26 -55.09
N THR A 282 12.57 33.83 -55.63
CA THR A 282 11.38 33.51 -54.84
C THR A 282 11.61 32.30 -53.93
N LEU A 283 12.24 31.24 -54.45
CA LEU A 283 12.61 30.06 -53.67
C LEU A 283 13.57 30.41 -52.53
N SER A 284 14.57 31.26 -52.80
CA SER A 284 15.51 31.76 -51.79
C SER A 284 14.76 32.53 -50.69
N HIS A 285 13.84 33.41 -51.07
CA HIS A 285 13.04 34.18 -50.12
C HIS A 285 12.15 33.28 -49.24
N CYS A 286 11.55 32.24 -49.82
CA CYS A 286 10.75 31.27 -49.06
C CYS A 286 11.60 30.50 -48.05
N ILE A 287 12.80 30.06 -48.44
CA ILE A 287 13.75 29.39 -47.53
C ILE A 287 14.13 30.34 -46.38
N ASP A 288 14.47 31.61 -46.67
CA ASP A 288 14.80 32.61 -45.66
C ASP A 288 13.67 32.83 -44.64
N LEU A 289 12.41 32.87 -45.10
CA LEU A 289 11.24 33.01 -44.22
C LEU A 289 11.06 31.78 -43.33
N MET A 290 11.30 30.58 -43.85
CA MET A 290 11.22 29.34 -43.09
C MET A 290 12.35 29.22 -42.06
N VAL A 291 13.58 29.62 -42.41
CA VAL A 291 14.72 29.69 -41.48
C VAL A 291 14.43 30.68 -40.35
N LYS A 292 13.95 31.89 -40.66
CA LYS A 292 13.55 32.87 -39.62
C LYS A 292 12.47 32.34 -38.70
N ARG A 293 11.51 31.58 -39.24
CA ARG A 293 10.44 30.94 -38.45
C ARG A 293 11.01 29.84 -37.56
N GLU A 294 11.90 29.01 -38.07
CA GLU A 294 12.58 27.96 -37.31
C GLU A 294 13.40 28.56 -36.16
N ASP A 295 14.22 29.58 -36.43
CA ASP A 295 14.99 30.29 -35.40
C ASP A 295 14.10 30.87 -34.31
N SER A 296 12.94 31.44 -34.68
CA SER A 296 11.98 31.94 -33.71
C SER A 296 11.37 30.83 -32.85
N TRP A 297 11.12 29.65 -33.41
CA TRP A 297 10.61 28.50 -32.68
C TRP A 297 11.68 27.89 -31.79
N GLN A 298 12.91 27.77 -32.27
CA GLN A 298 14.05 27.29 -31.50
C GLN A 298 14.28 28.18 -30.27
N LYS A 299 14.30 29.51 -30.42
CA LYS A 299 14.40 30.44 -29.29
C LYS A 299 13.27 30.30 -28.27
N ARG A 300 12.05 29.93 -28.70
CA ARG A 300 10.92 29.67 -27.78
C ARG A 300 11.10 28.34 -27.06
N LEU A 301 11.52 27.31 -27.79
CA LEU A 301 11.80 25.99 -27.22
C LEU A 301 12.94 26.08 -26.20
N ASP A 302 14.02 26.78 -26.51
CA ASP A 302 15.16 26.97 -25.60
C ASP A 302 14.75 27.70 -24.31
N LYS A 303 13.90 28.75 -24.43
CA LYS A 303 13.33 29.43 -23.26
C LYS A 303 12.47 28.51 -22.40
N GLU A 304 11.71 27.62 -23.03
CA GLU A 304 10.84 26.69 -22.31
C GLU A 304 11.64 25.55 -21.66
N MET A 305 12.67 25.04 -22.33
CA MET A 305 13.62 24.08 -21.76
C MET A 305 14.37 24.68 -20.57
N GLU A 306 14.81 25.93 -20.66
CA GLU A 306 15.49 26.62 -19.56
C GLU A 306 14.56 26.86 -18.36
N LYS A 307 13.29 27.22 -18.59
CA LYS A 307 12.30 27.28 -17.51
C LYS A 307 12.07 25.91 -16.87
N ARG A 308 11.92 24.86 -17.68
CA ARG A 308 11.76 23.49 -17.19
C ARG A 308 12.95 23.05 -16.36
N ARG A 309 14.18 23.34 -16.82
CA ARG A 309 15.43 23.07 -16.10
C ARG A 309 15.44 23.76 -14.74
N ARG A 310 15.10 25.05 -14.68
CA ARG A 310 15.02 25.80 -13.41
C ARG A 310 13.97 25.25 -12.44
N ILE A 311 12.80 24.85 -12.95
CA ILE A 311 11.76 24.24 -12.12
C ILE A 311 12.20 22.87 -11.62
N GLU A 312 12.84 22.06 -12.47
CA GLU A 312 13.35 20.74 -12.10
C GLU A 312 14.50 20.84 -11.08
N GLU A 313 15.39 21.81 -11.23
CA GLU A 313 16.45 22.12 -10.26
C GLU A 313 15.86 22.64 -8.94
N GLY A 314 14.85 23.51 -9.00
CA GLY A 314 14.11 23.96 -7.81
C GLY A 314 13.42 22.81 -7.10
N TYR A 315 12.80 21.88 -7.84
CA TYR A 315 12.19 20.67 -7.31
C TYR A 315 13.22 19.73 -6.67
N LYS A 316 14.36 19.49 -7.34
CA LYS A 316 15.47 18.69 -6.79
C LYS A 316 16.07 19.32 -5.54
N SER A 317 16.24 20.64 -5.52
CA SER A 317 16.74 21.37 -4.36
C SER A 317 15.75 21.31 -3.20
N ALA A 318 14.46 21.53 -3.44
CA ALA A 318 13.41 21.39 -2.43
C ALA A 318 13.31 19.95 -1.90
N LEU A 319 13.48 18.95 -2.77
CA LEU A 319 13.53 17.54 -2.40
C LEU A 319 14.76 17.22 -1.53
N ASN A 320 15.91 17.79 -1.85
CA ASN A 320 17.12 17.65 -1.02
C ASN A 320 16.99 18.40 0.31
N GLU A 321 16.38 19.59 0.34
CA GLU A 321 16.07 20.29 1.59
C GLU A 321 15.07 19.52 2.45
N LEU A 322 14.08 18.85 1.85
CA LEU A 322 13.18 17.92 2.54
C LEU A 322 13.94 16.72 3.10
N LYS A 323 14.89 16.15 2.35
CA LYS A 323 15.78 15.06 2.83
C LYS A 323 16.74 15.50 3.94
N ILE A 324 17.18 16.76 3.94
CA ILE A 324 18.07 17.32 4.98
C ILE A 324 17.26 17.71 6.22
N LYS A 325 16.03 18.24 6.06
CA LYS A 325 15.10 18.51 7.17
C LYS A 325 14.45 17.25 7.74
N SER A 326 14.46 16.13 7.00
CA SER A 326 14.04 14.81 7.52
C SER A 326 15.13 14.11 8.35
N HIS A 327 16.27 14.76 8.61
CA HIS A 327 17.33 14.24 9.49
C HIS A 327 17.21 14.77 10.92
N PHE A 328 15.99 14.76 11.46
CA PHE A 328 15.76 14.63 12.90
C PHE A 328 15.22 13.21 13.12
N GLY A 329 16.16 12.28 13.35
CA GLY A 329 15.91 10.85 13.40
C GLY A 329 15.17 10.41 14.65
N GLY A 330 14.05 9.74 14.43
CA GLY A 330 13.33 8.90 15.37
C GLY A 330 12.45 7.92 14.58
N PRO A 331 12.17 6.70 15.10
CA PRO A 331 11.41 5.66 14.40
C PRO A 331 10.02 6.12 13.91
N ASP A 332 9.48 7.19 14.50
CA ASP A 332 8.16 7.74 14.21
C ASP A 332 8.08 8.53 12.88
N TYR A 333 9.19 8.79 12.18
CA TYR A 333 9.21 9.63 10.95
C TYR A 333 9.38 8.86 9.64
N GLU A 334 9.63 7.54 9.67
CA GLU A 334 9.66 6.68 8.46
C GLU A 334 8.32 5.97 8.18
N GLU A 335 7.36 5.99 9.12
CA GLU A 335 6.10 5.23 9.02
C GLU A 335 4.88 6.07 8.58
N GLY A 336 5.07 6.90 7.55
CA GLY A 336 3.97 7.38 6.72
C GLY A 336 3.58 6.35 5.63
N PRO A 337 2.58 6.63 4.78
CA PRO A 337 1.88 5.68 3.88
C PRO A 337 2.72 5.00 2.76
N ASN A 338 4.05 4.98 2.89
CA ASN A 338 5.00 4.34 1.99
C ASN A 338 5.76 3.16 2.65
N SER A 339 5.30 2.66 3.80
CA SER A 339 5.90 1.47 4.43
C SER A 339 5.71 0.25 3.54
N LEU A 340 6.82 -0.33 3.07
CA LEU A 340 6.88 -1.53 2.22
C LEU A 340 6.71 -2.82 3.05
N ILE A 341 5.77 -2.84 3.99
CA ILE A 341 5.35 -4.09 4.65
C ILE A 341 4.37 -4.79 3.70
N ASN A 342 4.57 -6.09 3.45
CA ASN A 342 3.55 -6.85 2.72
C ASN A 342 2.33 -7.06 3.64
N GLU A 343 1.15 -7.19 3.03
CA GLU A 343 -0.11 -7.25 3.79
C GLU A 343 -0.14 -8.44 4.76
N ASP A 344 0.46 -9.58 4.39
CA ASP A 344 0.47 -10.80 5.20
C ASP A 344 1.27 -10.62 6.51
N GLU A 345 2.46 -10.01 6.45
CA GLU A 345 3.30 -9.71 7.62
C GLU A 345 2.65 -8.66 8.53
N PHE A 346 1.85 -7.77 7.96
CA PHE A 346 1.02 -6.83 8.70
C PHE A 346 -0.14 -7.51 9.43
N PHE A 347 -0.84 -8.46 8.78
CA PHE A 347 -1.94 -9.20 9.38
C PHE A 347 -1.49 -10.09 10.54
N ASP A 348 -0.37 -10.80 10.38
CA ASP A 348 0.25 -11.60 11.43
C ASP A 348 0.65 -10.74 12.65
N ALA A 349 1.13 -9.52 12.41
CA ALA A 349 1.53 -8.59 13.48
C ALA A 349 0.32 -8.05 14.26
N VAL A 350 -0.79 -7.76 13.57
CA VAL A 350 -2.04 -7.36 14.22
C VAL A 350 -2.56 -8.52 15.06
N GLU A 351 -2.72 -9.72 14.49
CA GLU A 351 -3.23 -10.89 15.20
C GLU A 351 -2.38 -11.30 16.41
N ALA A 352 -1.05 -11.26 16.30
CA ALA A 352 -0.17 -11.52 17.44
C ALA A 352 -0.23 -10.44 18.55
N ALA A 353 -0.44 -9.17 18.19
CA ALA A 353 -0.64 -8.09 19.15
C ALA A 353 -1.96 -8.25 19.90
N LEU A 354 -3.00 -8.62 19.16
CA LEU A 354 -4.30 -9.01 19.66
C LEU A 354 -4.14 -10.17 20.69
N ASP A 355 -3.44 -11.25 20.36
CA ASP A 355 -3.22 -12.40 21.25
C ASP A 355 -2.42 -12.07 22.53
N ARG A 356 -1.44 -11.17 22.45
CA ARG A 356 -0.65 -10.76 23.62
C ARG A 356 -1.49 -9.96 24.61
N GLN A 357 -2.38 -9.11 24.11
CA GLN A 357 -3.32 -8.37 24.95
C GLN A 357 -4.19 -9.33 25.76
N ASP A 358 -4.63 -10.44 25.15
CA ASP A 358 -5.41 -11.47 25.83
C ASP A 358 -4.60 -12.17 26.94
N LYS A 359 -3.33 -12.50 26.68
CA LYS A 359 -2.44 -13.09 27.70
C LYS A 359 -2.18 -12.17 28.88
N ILE A 360 -1.98 -10.87 28.63
CA ILE A 360 -1.79 -9.87 29.71
C ILE A 360 -3.07 -9.71 30.52
N GLU A 361 -4.23 -9.68 29.85
CA GLU A 361 -5.53 -9.59 30.51
C GLU A 361 -5.83 -10.83 31.34
N GLU A 362 -5.57 -12.02 30.82
CA GLU A 362 -5.74 -13.30 31.53
C GLU A 362 -4.86 -13.36 32.78
N GLN A 363 -3.59 -12.96 32.69
CA GLN A 363 -2.69 -12.86 33.84
C GLN A 363 -3.22 -11.87 34.89
N SER A 364 -3.66 -10.69 34.47
CA SER A 364 -4.23 -9.68 35.38
C SER A 364 -5.51 -10.14 36.08
N HIS A 365 -6.34 -10.93 35.38
CA HIS A 365 -7.55 -11.53 35.95
C HIS A 365 -7.22 -12.58 36.99
N THR A 366 -6.29 -13.47 36.66
CA THR A 366 -5.87 -14.55 37.55
C THR A 366 -5.29 -13.99 38.86
N GLU A 367 -4.55 -12.88 38.77
CA GLU A 367 -3.96 -12.19 39.91
C GLU A 367 -5.02 -11.51 40.79
N LYS A 368 -6.02 -10.85 40.19
CA LYS A 368 -7.17 -10.26 40.92
C LYS A 368 -8.01 -11.31 41.65
N THR A 369 -8.31 -12.44 41.00
CA THR A 369 -9.06 -13.55 41.61
C THR A 369 -8.28 -14.19 42.77
N ARG A 370 -6.95 -14.22 42.69
CA ARG A 370 -6.08 -14.72 43.76
C ARG A 370 -6.07 -13.80 44.99
N MET A 371 -6.13 -12.48 44.81
CA MET A 371 -6.17 -11.51 45.91
C MET A 371 -7.53 -11.45 46.62
N GLN A 372 -8.64 -11.64 45.89
CA GLN A 372 -9.98 -11.63 46.47
C GLN A 372 -10.27 -12.86 47.36
N ARG A 373 -9.52 -13.95 47.16
CA ARG A 373 -9.62 -15.18 47.97
C ARG A 373 -8.91 -15.09 49.33
N SER A 374 -8.15 -14.02 49.58
CA SER A 374 -7.42 -13.78 50.82
C SER A 374 -7.94 -12.55 51.55
N SER A 375 -9.11 -12.65 52.18
CA SER A 375 -9.53 -11.72 53.24
C SER A 375 -10.41 -12.47 54.25
N PRO A 376 -10.09 -12.45 55.57
CA PRO A 376 -10.91 -13.10 56.58
C PRO A 376 -12.17 -12.28 56.89
N VAL A 377 -13.30 -12.98 57.07
CA VAL A 377 -14.61 -12.43 57.45
C VAL A 377 -14.61 -12.03 58.95
N PRO A 378 -15.13 -10.85 59.35
CA PRO A 378 -15.46 -10.56 60.74
C PRO A 378 -16.90 -11.02 61.09
N PRO A 379 -17.15 -11.43 62.34
CA PRO A 379 -18.44 -11.98 62.79
C PRO A 379 -19.50 -10.87 62.97
N GLY A 380 -20.76 -11.22 62.68
CA GLY A 380 -21.86 -10.28 62.52
C GLY A 380 -22.62 -9.91 63.79
N ASP A 381 -23.75 -9.23 63.58
CA ASP A 381 -24.83 -9.12 64.56
C ASP A 381 -26.21 -9.10 63.88
N VAL A 382 -27.10 -9.86 64.50
CA VAL A 382 -28.51 -10.12 64.19
C VAL A 382 -29.35 -9.09 64.93
N TYR A 383 -30.37 -8.48 64.29
CA TYR A 383 -31.67 -8.21 64.95
C TYR A 383 -32.78 -7.96 63.92
N SER A 384 -33.86 -8.75 64.05
CA SER A 384 -35.15 -8.58 63.36
C SER A 384 -35.96 -7.41 63.92
N THR A 385 -36.80 -6.81 63.07
CA THR A 385 -38.13 -6.36 63.51
C THR A 385 -39.18 -6.41 62.38
N ILE A 386 -40.28 -7.09 62.69
CA ILE A 386 -41.65 -7.05 62.11
C ILE A 386 -42.15 -5.59 62.12
N GLY A 387 -42.97 -5.02 61.24
CA GLY A 387 -43.94 -5.46 60.23
C GLY A 387 -45.19 -4.56 60.35
N THR A 388 -45.76 -4.03 59.26
CA THR A 388 -47.20 -3.64 59.20
C THR A 388 -47.70 -3.33 57.79
N HIS A 389 -48.76 -4.03 57.40
CA HIS A 389 -49.58 -3.85 56.20
C HIS A 389 -50.41 -2.56 56.25
N ARG A 390 -50.71 -1.95 55.08
CA ARG A 390 -52.06 -1.42 54.80
C ARG A 390 -52.34 -1.11 53.32
N PHE A 391 -53.27 -1.90 52.77
CA PHE A 391 -54.42 -1.58 51.91
C PHE A 391 -54.27 -0.85 50.56
N ALA A 392 -54.74 -1.58 49.55
CA ALA A 392 -55.16 -1.16 48.23
C ALA A 392 -56.32 -0.15 48.25
N ASN A 393 -56.39 0.69 47.21
CA ASN A 393 -57.64 1.25 46.71
C ASN A 393 -57.64 1.30 45.17
N LYS A 394 -58.68 0.71 44.58
CA LYS A 394 -59.09 0.81 43.17
C LYS A 394 -59.91 2.09 42.97
N THR A 395 -59.73 2.75 41.83
CA THR A 395 -60.79 3.59 41.21
C THR A 395 -60.77 3.46 39.68
N HIS A 396 -61.98 3.46 39.12
CA HIS A 396 -62.36 3.13 37.74
C HIS A 396 -62.29 4.33 36.77
N SER A 397 -61.82 4.05 35.54
CA SER A 397 -62.22 4.53 34.21
C SER A 397 -62.69 5.97 33.96
N GLN A 398 -62.07 6.64 32.98
CA GLN A 398 -62.76 7.20 31.80
C GLN A 398 -61.77 7.53 30.65
N SER A 399 -62.26 7.33 29.42
CA SER A 399 -61.56 7.29 28.14
C SER A 399 -61.39 8.65 27.44
N THR A 400 -60.23 8.90 26.83
CA THR A 400 -60.01 9.78 25.65
C THR A 400 -58.64 9.48 25.02
N PRO A 401 -58.42 9.72 23.71
CA PRO A 401 -57.30 9.12 22.98
C PRO A 401 -55.99 9.92 23.03
N ALA A 402 -54.90 9.17 23.03
CA ALA A 402 -53.55 9.48 22.53
C ALA A 402 -52.80 10.67 23.14
N LEU A 403 -52.06 10.42 24.22
CA LEU A 403 -50.77 11.06 24.52
C LEU A 403 -49.85 10.02 25.15
N ILE A 404 -48.59 9.97 24.68
CA ILE A 404 -47.49 9.21 25.31
C ILE A 404 -47.36 9.75 26.74
N VAL A 405 -47.77 8.96 27.73
CA VAL A 405 -47.57 9.32 29.14
C VAL A 405 -46.19 8.85 29.53
N SER A 406 -45.20 9.71 29.32
CA SER A 406 -43.88 9.57 29.92
C SER A 406 -43.98 9.81 31.43
N VAL A 407 -43.35 8.95 32.21
CA VAL A 407 -43.04 9.19 33.63
C VAL A 407 -42.35 10.56 33.72
N PRO A 408 -42.61 11.42 34.74
CA PRO A 408 -41.97 12.73 34.81
C PRO A 408 -40.45 12.59 34.84
N HIS A 409 -39.84 12.79 33.68
CA HIS A 409 -38.40 12.74 33.51
C HIS A 409 -37.80 14.01 34.10
N GLU A 410 -36.70 13.88 34.85
CA GLU A 410 -35.92 15.04 35.28
C GLU A 410 -35.43 15.78 34.03
N VAL A 411 -35.95 17.00 33.86
CA VAL A 411 -35.70 17.79 32.66
C VAL A 411 -34.30 18.40 32.77
N HIS A 412 -33.38 17.87 31.98
CA HIS A 412 -32.06 18.46 31.75
C HIS A 412 -31.94 18.99 30.31
N ARG A 413 -30.88 19.73 30.02
CA ARG A 413 -30.67 20.43 28.73
C ARG A 413 -30.59 19.54 27.48
N PHE A 414 -30.45 18.22 27.66
CA PHE A 414 -30.36 17.23 26.59
C PHE A 414 -31.58 16.30 26.53
N SER A 415 -32.66 16.63 27.24
CA SER A 415 -33.81 15.73 27.37
C SER A 415 -34.45 15.42 26.01
N ALA A 416 -34.52 16.41 25.11
CA ALA A 416 -35.10 16.24 23.78
C ALA A 416 -34.24 15.33 22.90
N GLU A 417 -32.92 15.52 22.93
CA GLU A 417 -31.95 14.72 22.18
C GLU A 417 -31.92 13.27 22.69
N VAL A 418 -32.03 13.06 24.01
CA VAL A 418 -32.16 11.71 24.58
C VAL A 418 -33.42 11.02 24.07
N GLU A 419 -34.57 11.70 24.08
CA GLU A 419 -35.83 11.15 23.60
C GLU A 419 -35.77 10.79 22.12
N GLU A 420 -35.19 11.66 21.29
CA GLU A 420 -34.97 11.41 19.87
C GLU A 420 -34.10 10.15 19.64
N MET A 421 -32.98 10.05 20.36
CA MET A 421 -32.07 8.90 20.24
C MET A 421 -32.71 7.59 20.70
N VAL A 422 -33.47 7.62 21.80
CA VAL A 422 -34.24 6.46 22.29
C VAL A 422 -35.26 6.03 21.25
N GLN A 423 -36.05 6.97 20.71
CA GLN A 423 -37.07 6.65 19.72
C GLN A 423 -36.47 6.10 18.42
N ASN A 424 -35.33 6.64 17.99
CA ASN A 424 -34.59 6.15 16.82
C ASN A 424 -34.13 4.70 17.02
N HIS A 425 -33.56 4.38 18.19
CA HIS A 425 -33.19 3.01 18.51
C HIS A 425 -34.38 2.06 18.56
N MET A 426 -35.47 2.46 19.22
CA MET A 426 -36.69 1.64 19.28
C MET A 426 -37.29 1.36 17.89
N THR A 427 -37.20 2.32 16.98
CA THR A 427 -37.78 2.22 15.62
C THR A 427 -36.95 1.36 14.69
N TYR A 428 -35.62 1.54 14.71
CA TYR A 428 -34.73 0.97 13.69
C TYR A 428 -33.85 -0.16 14.21
N SER A 429 -33.43 -0.12 15.47
CA SER A 429 -32.41 -1.05 15.98
C SER A 429 -32.97 -2.42 16.33
N LEU A 430 -34.28 -2.56 16.58
CA LEU A 430 -34.93 -3.83 16.91
C LEU A 430 -35.34 -4.67 15.66
N GLN A 431 -35.28 -4.11 14.45
CA GLN A 431 -35.67 -4.81 13.22
C GLN A 431 -34.79 -6.04 12.95
N ASP A 432 -35.36 -7.19 12.61
CA ASP A 432 -34.56 -8.40 12.36
C ASP A 432 -33.60 -8.21 11.16
N VAL A 433 -32.37 -8.71 11.31
CA VAL A 433 -31.31 -8.63 10.29
C VAL A 433 -30.88 -10.00 9.78
N GLY A 434 -31.39 -11.11 10.35
CA GLY A 434 -31.00 -12.46 9.95
C GLY A 434 -31.33 -12.82 8.49
N GLY A 435 -32.30 -12.13 7.88
CA GLY A 435 -32.69 -12.28 6.48
C GLY A 435 -32.30 -11.10 5.57
N ASP A 436 -31.64 -10.07 6.10
CA ASP A 436 -31.26 -8.89 5.33
C ASP A 436 -29.88 -9.10 4.69
N ALA A 437 -29.85 -9.19 3.36
CA ALA A 437 -28.62 -9.41 2.59
C ALA A 437 -27.58 -8.29 2.75
N ASN A 438 -27.96 -7.13 3.26
CA ASN A 438 -27.04 -6.01 3.53
C ASN A 438 -26.25 -6.21 4.83
N TRP A 439 -26.63 -7.16 5.68
CA TRP A 439 -25.95 -7.47 6.93
C TRP A 439 -25.14 -8.76 6.79
N GLN A 440 -23.85 -8.67 7.09
CA GLN A 440 -22.94 -9.80 7.12
C GLN A 440 -22.86 -10.34 8.55
N LEU A 441 -23.23 -11.61 8.74
CA LEU A 441 -22.94 -12.34 9.98
C LEU A 441 -21.43 -12.56 10.09
N VAL A 442 -20.79 -11.98 11.11
CA VAL A 442 -19.33 -12.08 11.31
C VAL A 442 -18.94 -13.14 12.31
N VAL A 443 -19.75 -13.34 13.35
CA VAL A 443 -19.51 -14.28 14.45
C VAL A 443 -20.85 -14.82 14.95
N GLU A 444 -20.92 -16.13 15.17
CA GLU A 444 -22.02 -16.82 15.82
C GLU A 444 -21.45 -17.75 16.90
N GLU A 445 -21.77 -17.47 18.16
CA GLU A 445 -21.36 -18.26 19.33
C GLU A 445 -22.57 -18.57 20.21
N GLY A 446 -23.14 -19.77 20.04
CA GLY A 446 -24.35 -20.17 20.75
C GLY A 446 -25.54 -19.24 20.43
N GLU A 447 -26.08 -18.58 21.44
CA GLU A 447 -27.17 -17.61 21.29
C GLU A 447 -26.67 -16.20 20.88
N MET A 448 -25.36 -15.98 20.79
CA MET A 448 -24.79 -14.69 20.38
C MET A 448 -24.56 -14.66 18.89
N LYS A 449 -25.09 -13.64 18.21
CA LYS A 449 -24.88 -13.38 16.79
C LYS A 449 -24.42 -11.94 16.60
N VAL A 450 -23.31 -11.74 15.89
CA VAL A 450 -22.76 -10.42 15.61
C VAL A 450 -22.78 -10.20 14.11
N TYR A 451 -23.37 -9.10 13.69
CA TYR A 451 -23.54 -8.68 12.31
C TYR A 451 -22.85 -7.34 12.09
N ARG A 452 -22.31 -7.14 10.88
CA ARG A 452 -21.81 -5.85 10.41
C ARG A 452 -22.34 -5.52 9.03
N ARG A 453 -22.36 -4.23 8.69
CA ARG A 453 -22.49 -3.78 7.31
C ARG A 453 -21.25 -2.97 6.96
N GLU A 454 -20.59 -3.29 5.85
CA GLU A 454 -19.40 -2.55 5.43
C GLU A 454 -19.82 -1.20 4.82
N VAL A 455 -19.37 -0.10 5.43
CA VAL A 455 -19.69 1.28 5.02
C VAL A 455 -18.42 2.12 5.17
N GLU A 456 -18.02 2.78 4.09
CA GLU A 456 -16.91 3.72 4.09
C GLU A 456 -17.35 5.06 3.50
N GLU A 457 -17.13 6.15 4.24
CA GLU A 457 -17.38 7.51 3.78
C GLU A 457 -16.06 8.28 3.76
N ASN A 458 -15.65 8.79 2.59
CA ASN A 458 -14.38 9.52 2.43
C ASN A 458 -13.14 8.73 2.90
N GLY A 459 -13.15 7.40 2.73
CA GLY A 459 -12.08 6.51 3.20
C GLY A 459 -12.05 6.29 4.71
N ILE A 460 -13.09 6.72 5.43
CA ILE A 460 -13.29 6.46 6.86
C ILE A 460 -14.30 5.33 7.01
N VAL A 461 -13.91 4.27 7.74
CA VAL A 461 -14.80 3.15 8.06
C VAL A 461 -15.86 3.58 9.08
N LEU A 462 -17.12 3.35 8.74
CA LEU A 462 -18.29 3.64 9.57
C LEU A 462 -19.15 2.40 9.81
N ASP A 463 -18.60 1.21 9.55
CA ASP A 463 -19.30 -0.08 9.55
C ASP A 463 -20.32 -0.20 10.70
N PRO A 464 -21.65 -0.10 10.42
CA PRO A 464 -22.67 -0.32 11.44
C PRO A 464 -22.57 -1.73 11.98
N LEU A 465 -22.57 -1.85 13.30
CA LEU A 465 -22.58 -3.14 13.98
C LEU A 465 -23.91 -3.35 14.70
N LYS A 466 -24.43 -4.57 14.57
CA LYS A 466 -25.58 -5.05 15.33
C LYS A 466 -25.29 -6.44 15.86
N ALA A 467 -25.56 -6.68 17.14
CA ALA A 467 -25.47 -7.99 17.75
C ALA A 467 -26.76 -8.33 18.48
N THR A 468 -27.11 -9.61 18.47
CA THR A 468 -28.20 -10.17 19.27
C THR A 468 -27.66 -11.24 20.21
N HIS A 469 -28.21 -11.30 21.42
CA HIS A 469 -27.82 -12.31 22.39
C HIS A 469 -28.97 -12.66 23.33
N SER A 470 -29.08 -13.93 23.74
CA SER A 470 -30.05 -14.38 24.75
C SER A 470 -29.31 -14.85 26.01
N VAL A 471 -29.53 -14.18 27.14
CA VAL A 471 -28.82 -14.43 28.40
C VAL A 471 -29.82 -14.92 29.45
N LYS A 472 -29.63 -16.14 29.96
CA LYS A 472 -30.49 -16.72 31.01
C LYS A 472 -30.14 -16.15 32.38
N GLY A 473 -31.12 -16.08 33.28
CA GLY A 473 -30.88 -15.78 34.69
C GLY A 473 -30.76 -14.31 35.07
N VAL A 474 -30.92 -13.40 34.11
CA VAL A 474 -30.82 -11.95 34.30
C VAL A 474 -31.98 -11.24 33.62
N THR A 475 -32.35 -10.06 34.12
CA THR A 475 -33.37 -9.19 33.48
C THR A 475 -32.71 -8.12 32.62
N GLY A 476 -33.50 -7.51 31.73
CA GLY A 476 -33.06 -6.34 30.98
C GLY A 476 -32.75 -5.13 31.86
N HIS A 477 -33.43 -4.97 33.00
CA HIS A 477 -33.11 -3.94 33.98
C HIS A 477 -31.71 -4.14 34.56
N GLU A 478 -31.39 -5.36 35.02
CA GLU A 478 -30.07 -5.68 35.57
C GLU A 478 -28.97 -5.45 34.53
N VAL A 479 -29.17 -5.93 33.28
CA VAL A 479 -28.20 -5.74 32.20
C VAL A 479 -27.97 -4.25 31.91
N CYS A 480 -29.03 -3.45 31.75
CA CYS A 480 -28.89 -2.01 31.51
C CYS A 480 -28.26 -1.27 32.69
N HIS A 481 -28.58 -1.66 33.93
CA HIS A 481 -28.01 -1.07 35.13
C HIS A 481 -26.48 -1.26 35.18
N TYR A 482 -25.98 -2.49 35.02
CA TYR A 482 -24.54 -2.75 35.03
C TYR A 482 -23.79 -2.18 33.82
N PHE A 483 -24.48 -1.94 32.70
CA PHE A 483 -23.88 -1.28 31.52
C PHE A 483 -23.75 0.23 31.71
N TRP A 484 -24.79 0.87 32.27
CA TRP A 484 -24.87 2.31 32.48
C TRP A 484 -24.05 2.77 33.69
N ASP A 485 -24.13 2.06 34.82
CA ASP A 485 -23.51 2.50 36.07
C ASP A 485 -21.98 2.46 35.98
N THR A 486 -21.41 3.66 36.06
CA THR A 486 -19.98 3.90 35.92
C THR A 486 -19.13 3.28 37.02
N ALA A 487 -19.71 2.98 38.19
CA ALA A 487 -19.00 2.34 39.30
C ALA A 487 -18.50 0.93 38.96
N TYR A 488 -19.19 0.25 38.03
CA TYR A 488 -18.84 -1.11 37.61
C TYR A 488 -18.01 -1.17 36.33
N ARG A 489 -17.74 -0.02 35.69
CA ARG A 489 -17.13 0.02 34.34
C ARG A 489 -15.81 -0.75 34.27
N ASN A 490 -14.92 -0.52 35.23
CA ASN A 490 -13.58 -1.13 35.27
C ASN A 490 -13.58 -2.64 35.55
N ASP A 491 -14.71 -3.21 35.98
CA ASP A 491 -14.80 -4.65 36.24
C ASP A 491 -14.90 -5.44 34.92
N TRP A 492 -15.60 -4.88 33.91
CA TRP A 492 -15.89 -5.56 32.66
C TRP A 492 -15.28 -4.91 31.41
N GLU A 493 -15.04 -3.61 31.39
CA GLU A 493 -14.48 -2.92 30.22
C GLU A 493 -12.97 -3.18 30.10
N THR A 494 -12.50 -3.46 28.88
CA THR A 494 -11.10 -3.82 28.61
C THR A 494 -10.43 -2.91 27.60
N THR A 495 -11.19 -2.07 26.89
CA THR A 495 -10.68 -1.23 25.81
C THR A 495 -10.35 0.20 26.25
N ILE A 496 -10.69 0.58 27.48
CA ILE A 496 -10.47 1.93 28.01
C ILE A 496 -9.11 2.06 28.71
N GLU A 497 -8.51 3.24 28.63
CA GLU A 497 -7.30 3.62 29.36
C GLU A 497 -7.60 4.65 30.46
N ASN A 498 -8.45 5.64 30.16
CA ASN A 498 -8.93 6.62 31.12
C ASN A 498 -10.45 6.80 30.98
N PHE A 499 -11.14 7.04 32.09
CA PHE A 499 -12.59 7.14 32.15
C PHE A 499 -13.00 8.13 33.23
N ASN A 500 -13.74 9.18 32.86
CA ASN A 500 -14.18 10.23 33.77
C ASN A 500 -15.61 10.66 33.47
N VAL A 501 -16.43 10.76 34.52
CA VAL A 501 -17.74 11.43 34.44
C VAL A 501 -17.48 12.94 34.43
N VAL A 502 -17.86 13.60 33.33
CA VAL A 502 -17.71 15.04 33.14
C VAL A 502 -18.84 15.78 33.84
N GLU A 503 -20.07 15.28 33.74
CA GLU A 503 -21.24 15.90 34.35
C GLU A 503 -22.34 14.87 34.64
N ASN A 504 -22.99 14.99 35.79
CA ASN A 504 -24.23 14.27 36.09
C ASN A 504 -25.42 15.16 35.74
N LEU A 505 -26.25 14.73 34.79
CA LEU A 505 -27.41 15.49 34.31
C LEU A 505 -28.68 15.16 35.10
N SER A 506 -28.83 13.90 35.51
CA SER A 506 -29.94 13.36 36.32
C SER A 506 -29.52 12.03 36.95
N GLU A 507 -30.39 11.41 37.73
CA GLU A 507 -30.15 10.05 38.27
C GLU A 507 -29.94 8.97 37.19
N ASN A 508 -30.39 9.22 35.94
CA ASN A 508 -30.32 8.25 34.84
C ASN A 508 -29.65 8.81 33.58
N ALA A 509 -28.91 9.93 33.69
CA ALA A 509 -28.17 10.50 32.58
C ALA A 509 -26.90 11.22 33.04
N ALA A 510 -25.77 10.94 32.38
CA ALA A 510 -24.48 11.56 32.65
C ALA A 510 -23.67 11.75 31.36
N ILE A 511 -22.77 12.72 31.35
CA ILE A 511 -21.79 12.96 30.29
C ILE A 511 -20.46 12.36 30.72
N VAL A 512 -19.87 11.59 29.82
CA VAL A 512 -18.68 10.79 30.08
C VAL A 512 -17.61 11.09 29.04
N TYR A 513 -16.39 11.28 29.52
CA TYR A 513 -15.18 11.35 28.71
C TYR A 513 -14.34 10.10 28.94
N GLN A 514 -13.94 9.43 27.87
CA GLN A 514 -13.03 8.29 27.96
C GLN A 514 -12.01 8.27 26.84
N THR A 515 -10.83 7.73 27.14
CA THR A 515 -9.79 7.42 26.14
C THR A 515 -9.71 5.92 25.96
N HIS A 516 -9.63 5.47 24.71
CA HIS A 516 -9.45 4.07 24.37
C HIS A 516 -7.97 3.73 24.24
N LYS A 517 -7.62 2.47 24.54
CA LYS A 517 -6.31 1.91 24.22
C LYS A 517 -6.00 2.16 22.73
N ARG A 518 -4.74 2.50 22.43
CA ARG A 518 -4.31 2.81 21.06
C ARG A 518 -4.36 1.55 20.19
N VAL A 519 -5.03 1.67 19.04
CA VAL A 519 -5.01 0.66 17.96
C VAL A 519 -4.01 1.10 16.90
N TRP A 520 -2.82 0.49 16.91
CA TRP A 520 -1.76 0.78 15.93
C TRP A 520 -2.18 0.33 14.51
N PRO A 521 -1.81 1.06 13.44
CA PRO A 521 -0.93 2.24 13.38
C PRO A 521 -1.65 3.56 13.68
N ALA A 522 -2.96 3.53 13.91
CA ALA A 522 -3.76 4.72 14.01
C ALA A 522 -3.51 5.48 15.35
N SER A 523 -3.77 6.80 15.35
CA SER A 523 -3.69 7.62 16.57
C SER A 523 -4.64 7.11 17.66
N GLN A 524 -4.37 7.45 18.92
CA GLN A 524 -5.28 7.11 20.00
C GLN A 524 -6.64 7.82 19.83
N ARG A 525 -7.75 7.18 20.25
CA ARG A 525 -9.09 7.75 20.20
C ARG A 525 -9.58 8.15 21.58
N ASP A 526 -10.18 9.33 21.66
CA ASP A 526 -11.03 9.71 22.79
C ASP A 526 -12.48 9.83 22.34
N VAL A 527 -13.41 9.69 23.29
CA VAL A 527 -14.85 9.82 23.06
C VAL A 527 -15.45 10.62 24.20
N LEU A 528 -16.29 11.58 23.83
CA LEU A 528 -17.16 12.34 24.73
C LEU A 528 -18.59 12.02 24.37
N TYR A 529 -19.38 11.52 25.33
CA TYR A 529 -20.73 11.05 25.05
C TYR A 529 -21.67 11.21 26.25
N LEU A 530 -22.95 11.39 25.95
CA LEU A 530 -24.04 11.31 26.92
C LEU A 530 -24.49 9.85 27.04
N SER A 531 -24.52 9.34 28.26
CA SER A 531 -25.04 8.01 28.61
C SER A 531 -26.36 8.16 29.36
N ALA A 532 -27.46 7.66 28.79
CA ALA A 532 -28.77 7.71 29.41
C ALA A 532 -29.44 6.33 29.46
N MET A 533 -30.01 6.00 30.62
CA MET A 533 -30.79 4.78 30.85
C MET A 533 -32.28 5.12 30.86
N ARG A 534 -33.09 4.32 30.16
CA ARG A 534 -34.55 4.50 30.05
C ARG A 534 -35.28 3.16 30.11
N LYS A 535 -36.45 3.19 30.75
CA LYS A 535 -37.46 2.13 30.65
C LYS A 535 -38.55 2.60 29.68
N ILE A 536 -38.79 1.83 28.64
CA ILE A 536 -39.87 2.02 27.69
C ILE A 536 -40.97 1.01 28.01
N MET A 537 -42.15 1.50 28.35
CA MET A 537 -43.32 0.67 28.63
C MET A 537 -43.88 0.12 27.33
N ALA A 538 -44.31 -1.14 27.34
CA ALA A 538 -45.01 -1.73 26.21
C ALA A 538 -46.36 -1.05 25.95
N ASN A 539 -46.72 -0.88 24.67
CA ASN A 539 -48.03 -0.32 24.28
C ASN A 539 -49.18 -1.34 24.44
N ASN A 540 -48.86 -2.63 24.54
CA ASN A 540 -49.80 -3.74 24.65
C ASN A 540 -49.34 -4.70 25.75
N GLU A 541 -50.26 -5.33 26.47
CA GLU A 541 -49.97 -6.28 27.56
C GLU A 541 -49.19 -7.52 27.10
N ASN A 542 -49.19 -7.81 25.80
CA ASN A 542 -48.48 -8.95 25.22
C ASN A 542 -46.99 -8.68 24.92
N ASP A 543 -46.57 -7.42 24.86
CA ASP A 543 -45.19 -7.06 24.54
C ASP A 543 -44.40 -6.80 25.84
N PRO A 544 -43.13 -7.23 25.93
CA PRO A 544 -42.32 -6.98 27.11
C PRO A 544 -41.89 -5.51 27.19
N ASP A 545 -41.87 -4.96 28.40
CA ASP A 545 -41.18 -3.70 28.67
C ASP A 545 -39.73 -3.77 28.19
N THR A 546 -39.23 -2.67 27.66
CA THR A 546 -37.87 -2.58 27.10
C THR A 546 -37.02 -1.67 27.96
N TRP A 547 -35.87 -2.17 28.40
CA TRP A 547 -34.83 -1.35 29.03
C TRP A 547 -33.78 -0.98 27.99
N LEU A 548 -33.36 0.28 27.98
CA LEU A 548 -32.43 0.80 26.99
C LEU A 548 -31.38 1.68 27.64
N VAL A 549 -30.12 1.50 27.25
CA VAL A 549 -29.06 2.48 27.49
C VAL A 549 -28.56 3.02 26.15
N CYS A 550 -28.62 4.33 25.96
CA CYS A 550 -28.05 5.00 24.79
C CYS A 550 -26.78 5.76 25.19
N ASN A 551 -25.71 5.54 24.43
CA ASN A 551 -24.46 6.28 24.53
C ASN A 551 -24.22 6.99 23.20
N PHE A 552 -24.40 8.30 23.15
CA PHE A 552 -24.25 9.07 21.92
C PHE A 552 -23.39 10.31 22.15
N SER A 553 -22.56 10.65 21.15
CA SER A 553 -21.62 11.76 21.28
C SER A 553 -22.30 13.11 21.41
N VAL A 554 -21.82 13.93 22.33
CA VAL A 554 -22.24 15.31 22.58
C VAL A 554 -21.01 16.20 22.75
N ASP A 555 -21.20 17.51 22.59
CA ASP A 555 -20.15 18.49 22.86
C ASP A 555 -20.26 18.99 24.32
N HIS A 556 -19.12 19.33 24.92
CA HIS A 556 -19.04 19.87 26.28
C HIS A 556 -17.82 20.78 26.44
N ASP A 557 -17.99 21.91 27.11
CA ASP A 557 -16.95 22.94 27.24
C ASP A 557 -15.71 22.42 28.00
N ASP A 558 -15.90 21.61 29.02
CA ASP A 558 -14.79 21.04 29.82
C ASP A 558 -14.03 19.89 29.13
N ALA A 559 -14.44 19.48 27.93
CA ALA A 559 -13.87 18.33 27.22
C ALA A 559 -13.64 18.59 25.72
N GLN A 560 -13.03 19.74 25.42
CA GLN A 560 -12.63 20.13 24.07
C GLN A 560 -11.64 19.14 23.43
N PRO A 561 -11.63 19.00 22.09
CA PRO A 561 -10.67 18.16 21.39
C PRO A 561 -9.21 18.53 21.74
N SER A 562 -8.38 17.52 21.97
CA SER A 562 -6.96 17.70 22.24
C SER A 562 -6.10 17.23 21.06
N ASN A 563 -4.83 17.64 21.03
CA ASN A 563 -3.84 17.15 20.07
C ASN A 563 -3.28 15.76 20.42
N LYS A 564 -3.66 15.18 21.56
CA LYS A 564 -3.18 13.85 22.02
C LYS A 564 -4.01 12.70 21.45
N CYS A 565 -5.29 12.92 21.20
CA CYS A 565 -6.22 11.91 20.72
C CYS A 565 -7.09 12.47 19.58
N VAL A 566 -7.51 11.59 18.68
CA VAL A 566 -8.52 11.90 17.67
C VAL A 566 -9.91 11.63 18.28
N ARG A 567 -10.80 12.62 18.21
CA ARG A 567 -12.17 12.52 18.74
C ARG A 567 -13.04 11.63 17.87
N ALA A 568 -13.34 10.42 18.35
CA ALA A 568 -14.33 9.56 17.73
C ALA A 568 -15.75 10.00 18.13
N LYS A 569 -16.72 9.72 17.27
CA LYS A 569 -18.15 9.92 17.54
C LYS A 569 -18.85 8.57 17.58
N ILE A 570 -19.71 8.39 18.57
CA ILE A 570 -20.44 7.14 18.78
C ILE A 570 -21.94 7.38 18.82
N ASN A 571 -22.69 6.35 18.41
CA ASN A 571 -24.09 6.16 18.74
C ASN A 571 -24.32 4.68 19.01
N ILE A 572 -24.45 4.32 20.29
CA ILE A 572 -24.51 2.95 20.79
C ILE A 572 -25.81 2.76 21.56
N GLY A 573 -26.49 1.65 21.33
CA GLY A 573 -27.69 1.24 22.05
C GLY A 573 -27.54 -0.17 22.62
N MET A 574 -27.72 -0.30 23.93
CA MET A 574 -27.93 -1.59 24.61
C MET A 574 -29.43 -1.72 24.90
N ILE A 575 -30.13 -2.58 24.18
CA ILE A 575 -31.60 -2.70 24.22
C ILE A 575 -31.96 -4.09 24.73
N CYS A 576 -32.71 -4.16 25.82
CA CYS A 576 -32.97 -5.39 26.54
C CYS A 576 -34.47 -5.61 26.75
N GLN A 577 -34.93 -6.82 26.44
CA GLN A 577 -36.29 -7.29 26.70
C GLN A 577 -36.25 -8.53 27.58
N THR A 578 -36.95 -8.50 28.71
CA THR A 578 -37.02 -9.64 29.64
C THR A 578 -38.17 -10.56 29.25
N LEU A 579 -37.88 -11.82 28.94
CA LEU A 579 -38.87 -12.87 28.81
C LEU A 579 -38.93 -13.66 30.12
N VAL A 580 -40.14 -13.81 30.64
CA VAL A 580 -40.41 -14.60 31.85
C VAL A 580 -41.25 -15.79 31.44
N SER A 581 -40.78 -17.00 31.78
CA SER A 581 -41.56 -18.23 31.69
C SER A 581 -42.24 -18.47 33.03
N PRO A 582 -43.55 -18.22 33.20
CA PRO A 582 -44.20 -18.33 34.50
C PRO A 582 -44.01 -19.73 35.08
N PRO A 583 -43.60 -19.87 36.35
CA PRO A 583 -43.44 -21.18 36.98
C PRO A 583 -44.80 -21.88 37.15
N GLU A 584 -44.78 -23.22 37.25
CA GLU A 584 -46.00 -23.99 37.52
C GLU A 584 -46.54 -23.71 38.94
N GLY A 585 -47.79 -23.25 39.03
CA GLY A 585 -48.48 -22.92 40.28
C GLY A 585 -48.11 -21.55 40.86
N ASP A 586 -48.42 -21.32 42.14
CA ASP A 586 -48.13 -20.07 42.87
C ASP A 586 -46.67 -19.97 43.36
N LYS A 587 -45.70 -20.39 42.53
CA LYS A 587 -44.28 -20.28 42.87
C LYS A 587 -43.74 -18.92 42.48
N GLU A 588 -42.80 -18.39 43.26
CA GLU A 588 -42.06 -17.18 42.88
C GLU A 588 -41.21 -17.43 41.62
N ILE A 589 -41.06 -16.39 40.79
CA ILE A 589 -40.23 -16.44 39.60
C ILE A 589 -38.77 -16.60 40.04
N SER A 590 -38.11 -17.67 39.58
CA SER A 590 -36.68 -17.89 39.81
C SER A 590 -35.83 -17.38 38.65
N ARG A 591 -34.51 -17.30 38.83
CA ARG A 591 -33.59 -16.93 37.74
C ARG A 591 -33.61 -17.95 36.60
N ASP A 592 -33.96 -19.21 36.85
CA ASP A 592 -34.11 -20.23 35.79
C ASP A 592 -35.31 -19.97 34.88
N ASN A 593 -36.25 -19.14 35.34
CA ASN A 593 -37.47 -18.78 34.61
C ASN A 593 -37.33 -17.52 33.75
N ILE A 594 -36.19 -16.82 33.80
CA ILE A 594 -36.00 -15.55 33.09
C ILE A 594 -34.91 -15.63 32.04
N MET A 595 -35.13 -14.92 30.94
CA MET A 595 -34.19 -14.77 29.83
C MET A 595 -34.22 -13.32 29.35
N CYS A 596 -33.06 -12.67 29.32
CA CYS A 596 -32.90 -11.36 28.72
C CYS A 596 -32.51 -11.52 27.25
N LYS A 597 -33.33 -10.97 26.35
CA LYS A 597 -32.97 -10.77 24.94
C LYS A 597 -32.30 -9.42 24.80
N ILE A 598 -31.07 -9.43 24.31
CA ILE A 598 -30.22 -8.26 24.10
C ILE A 598 -30.13 -7.99 22.61
N THR A 599 -30.37 -6.73 22.23
CA THR A 599 -29.94 -6.16 20.95
C THR A 599 -28.94 -5.05 21.25
N TYR A 600 -27.71 -5.25 20.82
CA TYR A 600 -26.64 -4.27 20.94
C TYR A 600 -26.35 -3.69 19.56
N VAL A 601 -26.36 -2.37 19.43
CA VAL A 601 -25.98 -1.67 18.19
C VAL A 601 -24.86 -0.69 18.48
N ALA A 602 -23.90 -0.59 17.58
CA ALA A 602 -22.81 0.37 17.66
C ALA A 602 -22.53 0.97 16.30
N ASN A 603 -22.74 2.28 16.19
CA ASN A 603 -22.30 3.09 15.06
C ASN A 603 -21.14 3.95 15.54
N VAL A 604 -19.94 3.69 15.03
CA VAL A 604 -18.71 4.36 15.46
C VAL A 604 -18.08 5.06 14.27
N ASN A 605 -17.95 6.37 14.37
CA ASN A 605 -17.11 7.15 13.49
C ASN A 605 -15.75 7.38 14.18
N PRO A 606 -14.62 6.87 13.63
CA PRO A 606 -13.31 6.96 14.27
C PRO A 606 -12.72 8.37 14.28
N GLY A 607 -13.42 9.37 13.70
CA GLY A 607 -13.09 10.79 13.75
C GLY A 607 -11.98 11.24 12.80
N GLY A 608 -11.27 10.29 12.19
CA GLY A 608 -10.15 10.54 11.31
C GLY A 608 -9.56 9.22 10.79
N TRP A 609 -8.44 9.33 10.08
CA TRP A 609 -7.83 8.22 9.37
C TRP A 609 -7.49 7.02 10.28
N ALA A 610 -7.88 5.83 9.85
CA ALA A 610 -7.47 4.54 10.40
C ALA A 610 -7.57 3.48 9.28
N PRO A 611 -6.64 2.50 9.21
CA PRO A 611 -6.71 1.46 8.21
C PRO A 611 -7.98 0.61 8.36
N ALA A 612 -8.72 0.45 7.27
CA ALA A 612 -10.00 -0.25 7.29
C ALA A 612 -9.87 -1.71 7.73
N SER A 613 -8.85 -2.39 7.23
CA SER A 613 -8.53 -3.78 7.59
C SER A 613 -8.28 -3.96 9.09
N VAL A 614 -7.53 -3.04 9.72
CA VAL A 614 -7.27 -3.06 11.16
C VAL A 614 -8.53 -2.84 11.96
N LEU A 615 -9.32 -1.80 11.63
CA LEU A 615 -10.56 -1.52 12.34
C LEU A 615 -11.53 -2.70 12.25
N ARG A 616 -11.66 -3.32 11.06
CA ARG A 616 -12.52 -4.48 10.85
C ARG A 616 -12.04 -5.71 11.63
N ALA A 617 -10.72 -5.96 11.69
CA ALA A 617 -10.15 -7.07 12.46
C ALA A 617 -10.38 -6.87 13.96
N VAL A 618 -10.08 -5.68 14.48
CA VAL A 618 -10.30 -5.32 15.88
C VAL A 618 -11.78 -5.42 16.24
N ALA A 619 -12.68 -4.84 15.45
CA ALA A 619 -14.12 -4.91 15.70
C ALA A 619 -14.64 -6.35 15.69
N LYS A 620 -14.24 -7.16 14.70
CA LYS A 620 -14.64 -8.57 14.61
C LYS A 620 -14.27 -9.37 15.86
N ARG A 621 -13.20 -8.99 16.55
CA ARG A 621 -12.73 -9.64 17.78
C ARG A 621 -13.31 -9.03 19.07
N GLU A 622 -13.25 -7.71 19.20
CA GLU A 622 -13.56 -7.01 20.46
C GLU A 622 -15.05 -7.04 20.79
N TYR A 623 -15.95 -6.92 19.81
CA TYR A 623 -17.38 -6.86 20.12
C TYR A 623 -17.95 -8.19 20.66
N PRO A 624 -17.67 -9.36 20.05
CA PRO A 624 -18.04 -10.65 20.67
C PRO A 624 -17.41 -10.85 22.04
N LYS A 625 -16.12 -10.48 22.19
CA LYS A 625 -15.39 -10.58 23.46
C LYS A 625 -16.03 -9.73 24.55
N PHE A 626 -16.36 -8.47 24.24
CA PHE A 626 -17.09 -7.56 25.10
C PHE A 626 -18.44 -8.15 25.52
N LEU A 627 -19.29 -8.54 24.57
CA LEU A 627 -20.64 -9.03 24.87
C LEU A 627 -20.59 -10.25 25.77
N LYS A 628 -19.75 -11.24 25.44
CA LYS A 628 -19.58 -12.46 26.24
C LYS A 628 -19.10 -12.16 27.66
N ARG A 629 -18.07 -11.31 27.79
CA ARG A 629 -17.51 -10.93 29.09
C ARG A 629 -18.50 -10.15 29.93
N PHE A 630 -19.15 -9.16 29.35
CA PHE A 630 -20.10 -8.30 30.02
C PHE A 630 -21.33 -9.07 30.49
N THR A 631 -21.94 -9.90 29.64
CA THR A 631 -23.13 -10.67 30.03
C THR A 631 -22.81 -11.71 31.11
N SER A 632 -21.65 -12.37 31.01
CA SER A 632 -21.17 -13.28 32.07
C SER A 632 -20.94 -12.55 33.39
N TYR A 633 -20.36 -11.35 33.35
CA TYR A 633 -20.16 -10.50 34.52
C TYR A 633 -21.50 -10.15 35.20
N VAL A 634 -22.54 -9.80 34.43
CA VAL A 634 -23.88 -9.52 34.99
C VAL A 634 -24.48 -10.76 35.65
N GLN A 635 -24.36 -11.94 35.02
CA GLN A 635 -24.82 -13.19 35.62
C GLN A 635 -24.11 -13.48 36.95
N GLU A 636 -22.79 -13.30 37.01
CA GLU A 636 -22.01 -13.50 38.23
C GLU A 636 -22.43 -12.53 39.33
N LYS A 637 -22.59 -11.23 39.01
CA LYS A 637 -22.94 -10.21 40.01
C LYS A 637 -24.37 -10.28 40.50
N THR A 638 -25.27 -10.92 39.77
CA THR A 638 -26.69 -11.06 40.12
C THR A 638 -27.01 -12.43 40.73
N ALA A 639 -26.14 -13.44 40.55
CA ALA A 639 -26.30 -14.75 41.16
C ALA A 639 -26.53 -14.66 42.68
N GLY A 640 -27.58 -15.31 43.16
CA GLY A 640 -27.95 -15.32 44.58
C GLY A 640 -28.56 -14.00 45.11
N LYS A 641 -28.70 -12.96 44.29
CA LYS A 641 -29.38 -11.72 44.67
C LYS A 641 -30.86 -11.74 44.25
N PRO A 642 -31.75 -11.01 44.95
CA PRO A 642 -33.13 -10.80 44.51
C PRO A 642 -33.19 -10.27 43.07
N ILE A 643 -34.21 -10.70 42.32
CA ILE A 643 -34.38 -10.30 40.91
C ILE A 643 -34.88 -8.86 40.86
N LEU A 644 -34.21 -8.03 40.06
CA LEU A 644 -34.64 -6.66 39.76
C LEU A 644 -35.32 -6.63 38.38
N PHE A 645 -36.63 -6.44 38.31
CA PHE A 645 -37.40 -6.45 37.05
C PHE A 645 -37.40 -5.12 36.31
#